data_AF-W7ECJ0-F1
#
_entry.id   AF-W7ECJ0-F1
#
_cell.length_a   1.000
_cell.length_b   1.000
_cell.length_c   1.000
_cell.angle_alpha   90.00
_cell.angle_beta   90.00
_cell.angle_gamma   90.00
#
_symmetry.space_group_name_H-M   'P 1'
#
loop_
_entity.id
_entity.type
_entity.pdbx_description
1 polymer ?
#
loop_
_entity_poly.entity_id
_entity_poly.type
_entity_poly.pdbx_seq_one_letter_code
_entity_poly.pdbx_strand_id
1 'polypeptide(L)'
;MESTRLQDPDEWKIAKKHDIDKAAESETDNEGYSSESGSEDEEEHEQNIKLQFERIIAGFREGRLNIEAITSKPDEYNYLDQRTNDHNPRNLLHMIVEAGKDSASALKPLVEHVIKQHCHLMEETDGAGTTPLQAAIIGGITKLVEYMCDAYNAEGNIDVVLALQDSKNNNCLHKAMLSKHKYARRIALKLIKRVRDSKTLEAQNNEFKTPLHIAVEWERCTESQMEVVRALVNACDAALNVNVGADVDPCRLSVYRYHEKTRQAAKKAEAGTKDTKEERSGNKTSDKTATSSRNTKESYKSVPGGQQMPKVPDQVRPVPTYELSRSKEHPQGRHRDPALEHQDLPMRGIQRQPTRLDTAIPKVAHLDETKPGGKVSVSMSPALAKAPAPGTNKTPKHKEVVTEVTANAIRDFLKLYYMGTQEDHESIVSFLYGPVQEKELYWSLADGPPLVSLQRLQKMNYVIFEDTLKYVLLPNIRVDKPAAAVSKFLSRSTAKDTGKGRDDYTVIFDWLRSKGVKRIFNLYIDDSEEPSHSDETIERALQGIEVLKVWDWQRTDLSSEVIVKAAPSVSQVNLYWGGNNAVLRSWSESEGLNQLKKLDTVVLYATQGLETRAREKRNLDAFCARLKHNRSLLIESVECKQSKDSKNQEPLPPTIKVQRDALPLKKTELGEGLTAAQEQHKDQHKWLTCMDDFATFIQNVDLDTSRLNGVEPRPVMVALIDDGLDINEQSVVDKVIGGRSFRNQNNLNAPYWATSGFHGTVMASLICRVCPKVQLYVLRLDEYKAKEQGKRQITAKSAEKAVRAAIDRGVDIISMSWTIEKTVDNEADIKKLELALDEAAKKNILLFCSANDQATDADGSHPAANPTRFKIGAATAWGTAWRWTRASHVDFIFPGDRVIKDRPGNVPFEKCSLVSGSSVATALAAGLAALVLYCVQFSAYHRYAMNQHGKGVTLDDFLAMKTRDRMAEAFHAIYTTKDSDHKYIEVWNTFETAPREGEGKDKDAKREIIVTVANKLISRRKLVFSS
;
A
#
# COMPACT_ATOMS: atom_id res chain seq x y z
N MET A 1 29.07 -40.58 -59.40
CA MET A 1 28.42 -40.28 -60.69
C MET A 1 27.50 -39.10 -60.45
N GLU A 2 27.68 -37.88 -60.96
CA GLU A 2 28.80 -37.14 -61.59
C GLU A 2 28.58 -35.66 -61.13
N SER A 3 29.55 -34.81 -60.75
CA SER A 3 30.89 -34.45 -61.27
C SER A 3 30.82 -33.73 -62.63
N THR A 4 31.40 -32.55 -62.91
CA THR A 4 32.26 -31.59 -62.14
C THR A 4 32.25 -30.23 -62.89
N ARG A 5 32.64 -29.05 -62.34
CA ARG A 5 34.03 -28.51 -62.31
C ARG A 5 34.10 -27.06 -61.74
N LEU A 6 35.16 -26.76 -60.95
CA LEU A 6 36.13 -25.61 -61.00
C LEU A 6 35.61 -24.12 -61.05
N GLN A 7 36.27 -23.06 -60.52
CA GLN A 7 37.56 -22.87 -59.78
C GLN A 7 37.64 -21.49 -59.05
N ASP A 8 38.56 -21.32 -58.08
CA ASP A 8 38.95 -20.08 -57.33
C ASP A 8 39.99 -19.19 -58.09
N PRO A 9 40.65 -18.10 -57.55
CA PRO A 9 40.56 -17.37 -56.25
C PRO A 9 40.67 -15.79 -56.31
N ASP A 10 40.99 -15.15 -55.16
CA ASP A 10 41.66 -13.83 -54.90
C ASP A 10 40.87 -12.55 -54.46
N GLU A 11 41.61 -11.51 -53.99
CA GLU A 11 41.25 -10.60 -52.86
C GLU A 11 40.84 -9.12 -53.18
N TRP A 12 40.27 -8.41 -52.15
CA TRP A 12 40.78 -7.13 -51.54
C TRP A 12 39.77 -5.96 -51.26
N LYS A 13 39.34 -5.84 -49.98
CA LYS A 13 39.14 -4.61 -49.12
C LYS A 13 38.28 -3.40 -49.65
N ILE A 14 37.95 -2.29 -48.95
CA ILE A 14 38.07 -1.73 -47.56
C ILE A 14 36.87 -0.74 -47.38
N ALA A 15 36.19 -0.41 -46.26
CA ALA A 15 36.30 -0.57 -44.79
C ALA A 15 36.88 0.64 -43.98
N LYS A 16 36.03 1.54 -43.42
CA LYS A 16 36.40 2.50 -42.33
C LYS A 16 35.22 3.08 -41.50
N LYS A 17 35.51 3.49 -40.26
CA LYS A 17 34.70 4.32 -39.31
C LYS A 17 35.26 5.76 -39.26
N HIS A 18 34.51 6.76 -38.75
CA HIS A 18 34.73 7.37 -37.40
C HIS A 18 33.87 8.62 -37.10
N ASP A 19 33.55 8.84 -35.82
CA ASP A 19 33.25 10.16 -35.22
C ASP A 19 34.52 11.00 -35.03
N ILE A 20 34.41 12.35 -34.93
CA ILE A 20 34.95 13.20 -33.81
C ILE A 20 34.78 14.74 -34.06
N ASP A 21 34.51 15.45 -32.95
CA ASP A 21 34.55 16.90 -32.60
C ASP A 21 34.62 18.09 -33.59
N LYS A 22 33.84 19.13 -33.21
CA LYS A 22 34.13 20.59 -33.08
C LYS A 22 35.30 21.23 -33.86
N ALA A 23 35.01 22.40 -34.46
CA ALA A 23 35.47 23.73 -33.99
C ALA A 23 34.76 24.87 -34.76
N ALA A 24 35.03 26.13 -34.40
CA ALA A 24 34.57 27.35 -35.09
C ALA A 24 35.79 28.18 -35.59
N GLU A 25 35.55 29.43 -36.01
CA GLU A 25 36.46 30.39 -36.72
C GLU A 25 36.32 30.33 -38.26
N SER A 26 36.35 31.44 -39.02
CA SER A 26 36.45 32.87 -38.65
C SER A 26 35.70 33.78 -39.65
N GLU A 27 35.66 35.08 -39.35
CA GLU A 27 35.21 36.16 -40.22
C GLU A 27 36.14 36.34 -41.44
N THR A 28 35.63 36.88 -42.55
CA THR A 28 36.28 37.96 -43.32
C THR A 28 35.31 38.57 -44.34
N ASP A 29 35.42 39.87 -44.52
CA ASP A 29 34.56 40.71 -45.36
C ASP A 29 34.94 40.64 -46.86
N ASN A 30 33.99 40.90 -47.77
CA ASN A 30 33.81 42.24 -48.37
C ASN A 30 33.28 42.23 -49.85
N GLU A 31 32.64 43.34 -50.25
CA GLU A 31 32.39 43.90 -51.61
C GLU A 31 32.42 43.00 -52.89
N GLY A 32 31.49 43.15 -53.85
CA GLY A 32 30.39 44.12 -54.00
C GLY A 32 29.80 44.16 -55.43
N TYR A 33 29.05 45.24 -55.74
CA TYR A 33 28.42 45.61 -57.04
C TYR A 33 27.18 44.84 -57.55
N SER A 34 26.03 45.53 -57.46
CA SER A 34 25.15 45.97 -58.58
C SER A 34 24.98 45.03 -59.80
N SER A 35 23.77 44.72 -60.27
CA SER A 35 22.75 45.71 -60.65
C SER A 35 21.28 45.24 -60.65
N GLU A 36 20.39 46.18 -60.96
CA GLU A 36 18.95 46.06 -61.23
C GLU A 36 18.67 45.10 -62.43
N SER A 37 17.44 44.65 -62.74
CA SER A 37 16.10 45.20 -62.41
C SER A 37 14.94 44.18 -62.51
N GLY A 38 13.80 44.52 -61.86
CA GLY A 38 12.47 44.46 -62.50
C GLY A 38 11.55 43.24 -62.31
N SER A 39 10.68 43.29 -61.29
CA SER A 39 9.30 42.78 -61.34
C SER A 39 8.48 43.29 -60.15
N GLU A 40 7.82 44.45 -60.27
CA GLU A 40 7.05 45.09 -59.18
C GLU A 40 5.62 44.53 -59.03
N ASP A 41 5.25 43.49 -59.80
CA ASP A 41 3.86 43.01 -59.95
C ASP A 41 3.40 41.95 -58.93
N GLU A 42 4.26 41.48 -58.01
CA GLU A 42 3.89 40.46 -57.00
C GLU A 42 3.60 41.03 -55.59
N GLU A 43 4.11 42.22 -55.23
CA GLU A 43 4.03 42.75 -53.85
C GLU A 43 2.63 43.28 -53.44
N GLU A 44 1.77 43.70 -54.38
CA GLU A 44 0.43 44.22 -54.02
C GLU A 44 -0.55 43.14 -53.50
N HIS A 45 -0.28 41.84 -53.71
CA HIS A 45 -1.19 40.77 -53.25
C HIS A 45 -0.92 40.31 -51.80
N GLU A 46 0.17 40.75 -51.16
CA GLU A 46 0.50 40.34 -49.78
C GLU A 46 -0.35 41.05 -48.69
N GLN A 47 -1.11 42.09 -49.07
CA GLN A 47 -1.99 42.82 -48.16
C GLN A 47 -3.46 42.37 -48.32
N ASN A 48 -4.14 41.80 -47.32
CA ASN A 48 -3.74 41.46 -45.95
C ASN A 48 -4.77 40.44 -45.42
N ILE A 49 -4.44 39.14 -45.43
CA ILE A 49 -5.36 38.03 -45.07
C ILE A 49 -6.00 38.25 -43.69
N LYS A 50 -5.20 38.73 -42.72
CA LYS A 50 -5.64 39.03 -41.36
C LYS A 50 -6.71 40.12 -41.31
N LEU A 51 -6.57 41.18 -42.12
CA LEU A 51 -7.56 42.25 -42.24
C LEU A 51 -8.89 41.74 -42.81
N GLN A 52 -8.85 40.75 -43.73
CA GLN A 52 -10.04 40.11 -44.27
C GLN A 52 -10.71 39.19 -43.22
N PHE A 53 -9.93 38.43 -42.44
CA PHE A 53 -10.46 37.67 -41.29
C PHE A 53 -11.11 38.59 -40.25
N GLU A 54 -10.48 39.72 -39.92
CA GLU A 54 -11.06 40.74 -39.02
C GLU A 54 -12.37 41.32 -39.58
N ARG A 55 -12.46 41.60 -40.89
CA ARG A 55 -13.69 42.03 -41.58
C ARG A 55 -14.80 40.97 -41.54
N ILE A 56 -14.50 39.71 -41.84
CA ILE A 56 -15.46 38.60 -41.79
C ILE A 56 -16.00 38.43 -40.37
N ILE A 57 -15.11 38.42 -39.38
CA ILE A 57 -15.47 38.32 -37.96
C ILE A 57 -16.32 39.52 -37.52
N ALA A 58 -16.00 40.75 -37.96
CA ALA A 58 -16.81 41.93 -37.68
C ALA A 58 -18.20 41.85 -38.32
N GLY A 59 -18.31 41.49 -39.60
CA GLY A 59 -19.59 41.40 -40.31
C GLY A 59 -20.56 40.39 -39.69
N PHE A 60 -20.07 39.25 -39.19
CA PHE A 60 -20.89 38.28 -38.43
C PHE A 60 -21.27 38.79 -37.03
N ARG A 61 -20.44 39.62 -36.38
CA ARG A 61 -20.78 40.26 -35.09
C ARG A 61 -21.88 41.30 -35.23
N GLU A 62 -21.85 42.05 -36.32
CA GLU A 62 -22.76 43.15 -36.62
C GLU A 62 -24.03 42.69 -37.37
N GLY A 63 -24.15 41.38 -37.67
CA GLY A 63 -25.29 40.81 -38.39
C GLY A 63 -25.38 41.23 -39.87
N ARG A 64 -24.30 41.75 -40.45
CA ARG A 64 -24.23 42.22 -41.85
C ARG A 64 -23.85 41.13 -42.85
N LEU A 65 -23.30 40.01 -42.37
CA LEU A 65 -22.94 38.84 -43.17
C LEU A 65 -23.67 37.60 -42.65
N ASN A 66 -24.09 36.74 -43.58
CA ASN A 66 -24.54 35.38 -43.32
C ASN A 66 -23.67 34.37 -44.10
N ILE A 67 -23.93 33.07 -43.94
CA ILE A 67 -23.16 32.02 -44.64
C ILE A 67 -23.31 32.16 -46.16
N GLU A 68 -24.54 32.38 -46.63
CA GLU A 68 -24.90 32.45 -48.05
C GLU A 68 -24.07 33.53 -48.77
N ALA A 69 -23.93 34.71 -48.16
CA ALA A 69 -23.16 35.84 -48.67
C ALA A 69 -21.65 35.57 -48.82
N ILE A 70 -21.07 34.68 -47.99
CA ILE A 70 -19.69 34.22 -48.18
C ILE A 70 -19.63 33.18 -49.30
N THR A 71 -20.51 32.17 -49.27
CA THR A 71 -20.54 31.12 -50.32
C THR A 71 -20.86 31.66 -51.72
N SER A 72 -21.49 32.84 -51.84
CA SER A 72 -21.76 33.49 -53.13
C SER A 72 -20.55 34.22 -53.75
N LYS A 73 -19.40 34.26 -53.07
CA LYS A 73 -18.17 34.91 -53.53
C LYS A 73 -16.99 33.93 -53.49
N PRO A 74 -16.57 33.37 -54.64
CA PRO A 74 -15.47 32.40 -54.68
C PRO A 74 -14.17 32.93 -54.04
N ASP A 75 -13.87 34.21 -54.25
CA ASP A 75 -12.64 34.82 -53.73
C ASP A 75 -12.65 34.92 -52.20
N GLU A 76 -13.75 35.43 -51.59
CA GLU A 76 -13.91 35.50 -50.13
C GLU A 76 -13.99 34.10 -49.48
N TYR A 77 -14.46 33.09 -50.22
CA TYR A 77 -14.49 31.70 -49.77
C TYR A 77 -13.09 31.05 -49.76
N ASN A 78 -12.26 31.30 -50.78
CA ASN A 78 -10.90 30.74 -50.88
C ASN A 78 -9.93 31.24 -49.79
N TYR A 79 -10.22 32.36 -49.11
CA TYR A 79 -9.43 32.81 -47.97
C TYR A 79 -9.69 32.00 -46.68
N LEU A 80 -10.82 31.29 -46.56
CA LEU A 80 -11.21 30.59 -45.32
C LEU A 80 -10.19 29.51 -44.89
N ASP A 81 -9.49 28.93 -45.86
CA ASP A 81 -8.49 27.86 -45.71
C ASP A 81 -7.06 28.37 -45.48
N GLN A 82 -6.86 29.69 -45.47
CA GLN A 82 -5.53 30.31 -45.44
C GLN A 82 -5.07 30.66 -44.01
N ARG A 83 -3.78 30.93 -43.86
CA ARG A 83 -3.15 31.40 -42.61
C ARG A 83 -2.76 32.88 -42.73
N THR A 84 -2.62 33.57 -41.60
CA THR A 84 -2.07 34.92 -41.55
C THR A 84 -0.58 34.93 -41.83
N ASN A 85 -0.11 35.82 -42.72
CA ASN A 85 1.32 36.02 -43.04
C ASN A 85 2.04 36.87 -41.96
N ASP A 86 1.66 36.76 -40.68
CA ASP A 86 2.33 37.44 -39.56
C ASP A 86 3.19 36.50 -38.72
N HIS A 87 4.07 37.03 -37.86
CA HIS A 87 5.06 36.26 -37.08
C HIS A 87 4.48 35.15 -36.17
N ASN A 88 3.16 35.05 -36.05
CA ASN A 88 2.46 33.90 -35.45
C ASN A 88 1.34 33.46 -36.41
N PRO A 89 1.63 32.64 -37.43
CA PRO A 89 0.67 32.32 -38.48
C PRO A 89 -0.54 31.57 -37.89
N ARG A 90 -1.73 32.11 -38.16
CA ARG A 90 -3.01 31.67 -37.60
C ARG A 90 -4.06 31.51 -38.69
N ASN A 91 -4.86 30.45 -38.62
CA ASN A 91 -6.06 30.32 -39.44
C ASN A 91 -7.26 31.10 -38.84
N LEU A 92 -8.36 31.18 -39.59
CA LEU A 92 -9.56 31.92 -39.19
C LEU A 92 -10.14 31.47 -37.83
N LEU A 93 -10.03 30.18 -37.49
CA LEU A 93 -10.55 29.65 -36.21
C LEU A 93 -9.78 30.19 -35.00
N HIS A 94 -8.46 30.39 -35.13
CA HIS A 94 -7.66 31.07 -34.09
C HIS A 94 -8.06 32.54 -33.93
N MET A 95 -8.26 33.27 -35.04
CA MET A 95 -8.71 34.67 -35.01
C MET A 95 -10.11 34.82 -34.39
N ILE A 96 -11.02 33.87 -34.63
CA ILE A 96 -12.36 33.81 -34.00
C ILE A 96 -12.26 33.66 -32.47
N VAL A 97 -11.29 32.89 -31.96
CA VAL A 97 -11.02 32.76 -30.52
C VAL A 97 -10.50 34.07 -29.93
N GLU A 98 -9.48 34.65 -30.58
CA GLU A 98 -8.79 35.87 -30.12
C GLU A 98 -9.74 37.07 -30.06
N ALA A 99 -10.58 37.23 -31.08
CA ALA A 99 -11.55 38.33 -31.17
C ALA A 99 -12.61 38.31 -30.04
N GLY A 100 -12.77 37.22 -29.28
CA GLY A 100 -13.24 37.31 -27.89
C GLY A 100 -14.65 36.82 -27.56
N LYS A 101 -14.97 36.92 -26.26
CA LYS A 101 -16.01 36.13 -25.55
C LYS A 101 -17.46 36.53 -25.85
N ASP A 102 -17.71 37.81 -26.01
CA ASP A 102 -19.07 38.36 -25.88
C ASP A 102 -19.92 38.15 -27.15
N SER A 103 -19.29 37.89 -28.29
CA SER A 103 -19.95 37.63 -29.58
C SER A 103 -20.03 36.14 -29.96
N ALA A 104 -19.62 35.21 -29.09
CA ALA A 104 -19.44 33.79 -29.45
C ALA A 104 -20.70 33.11 -30.04
N SER A 105 -21.92 33.57 -29.69
CA SER A 105 -23.17 33.04 -30.27
C SER A 105 -23.53 33.63 -31.64
N ALA A 106 -23.04 34.82 -32.00
CA ALA A 106 -23.19 35.36 -33.37
C ALA A 106 -22.24 34.67 -34.35
N LEU A 107 -21.05 34.26 -33.87
CA LEU A 107 -20.04 33.54 -34.64
C LEU A 107 -20.33 32.03 -34.78
N LYS A 108 -21.38 31.49 -34.13
CA LYS A 108 -21.74 30.06 -34.21
C LYS A 108 -21.90 29.55 -35.64
N PRO A 109 -22.66 30.19 -36.56
CA PRO A 109 -22.89 29.64 -37.89
C PRO A 109 -21.61 29.63 -38.74
N LEU A 110 -20.74 30.63 -38.56
CA LEU A 110 -19.43 30.69 -39.21
C LEU A 110 -18.52 29.53 -38.75
N VAL A 111 -18.46 29.26 -37.45
CA VAL A 111 -17.67 28.14 -36.89
C VAL A 111 -18.20 26.78 -37.36
N GLU A 112 -19.52 26.59 -37.37
CA GLU A 112 -20.13 25.34 -37.86
C GLU A 112 -19.91 25.14 -39.37
N HIS A 113 -19.94 26.21 -40.16
CA HIS A 113 -19.69 26.13 -41.60
C HIS A 113 -18.21 25.88 -41.93
N VAL A 114 -17.29 26.63 -41.33
CA VAL A 114 -15.84 26.47 -41.55
C VAL A 114 -15.38 25.06 -41.15
N ILE A 115 -15.82 24.54 -40.00
CA ILE A 115 -15.44 23.19 -39.57
C ILE A 115 -16.04 22.10 -40.49
N LYS A 116 -17.22 22.33 -41.08
CA LYS A 116 -17.84 21.38 -42.01
C LYS A 116 -17.15 21.29 -43.38
N GLN A 117 -16.60 22.40 -43.86
CA GLN A 117 -15.95 22.46 -45.18
C GLN A 117 -14.43 22.27 -45.10
N HIS A 118 -13.81 22.77 -44.02
CA HIS A 118 -12.37 22.85 -43.80
C HIS A 118 -12.00 22.25 -42.43
N CYS A 119 -12.39 20.98 -42.23
CA CYS A 119 -12.25 20.30 -40.93
C CYS A 119 -10.80 20.25 -40.41
N HIS A 120 -9.81 20.15 -41.31
CA HIS A 120 -8.39 20.06 -40.98
C HIS A 120 -7.85 21.33 -40.26
N LEU A 121 -8.50 22.49 -40.41
CA LEU A 121 -8.14 23.72 -39.70
C LEU A 121 -8.27 23.61 -38.17
N MET A 122 -8.99 22.60 -37.66
CA MET A 122 -9.05 22.27 -36.23
C MET A 122 -7.81 21.53 -35.71
N GLU A 123 -7.05 20.91 -36.62
CA GLU A 123 -5.85 20.11 -36.32
C GLU A 123 -4.55 20.91 -36.49
N GLU A 124 -4.59 21.97 -37.29
CA GLU A 124 -3.49 22.93 -37.41
C GLU A 124 -3.13 23.59 -36.08
N THR A 125 -1.84 23.91 -35.93
CA THR A 125 -1.30 24.74 -34.84
C THR A 125 -0.88 26.11 -35.32
N ASP A 126 -1.01 27.10 -34.43
CA ASP A 126 -0.34 28.40 -34.60
C ASP A 126 1.19 28.29 -34.41
N GLY A 127 1.91 29.38 -34.66
CA GLY A 127 3.36 29.49 -34.41
C GLY A 127 3.80 29.30 -32.95
N ALA A 128 2.87 29.24 -32.00
CA ALA A 128 3.12 28.85 -30.60
C ALA A 128 2.86 27.35 -30.32
N GLY A 129 2.51 26.55 -31.34
CA GLY A 129 2.24 25.12 -31.22
C GLY A 129 0.91 24.81 -30.52
N THR A 130 -0.09 25.70 -30.65
CA THR A 130 -1.41 25.57 -30.02
C THR A 130 -2.49 25.46 -31.11
N THR A 131 -3.47 24.56 -30.96
CA THR A 131 -4.61 24.42 -31.93
C THR A 131 -5.76 25.37 -31.59
N PRO A 132 -6.75 25.62 -32.47
CA PRO A 132 -7.86 26.54 -32.19
C PRO A 132 -8.66 26.11 -30.95
N LEU A 133 -8.83 24.79 -30.77
CA LEU A 133 -9.52 24.24 -29.60
C LEU A 133 -8.73 24.48 -28.31
N GLN A 134 -7.41 24.24 -28.33
CA GLN A 134 -6.55 24.54 -27.19
C GLN A 134 -6.54 26.05 -26.87
N ALA A 135 -6.51 26.93 -27.87
CA ALA A 135 -6.63 28.37 -27.69
C ALA A 135 -7.99 28.76 -27.06
N ALA A 136 -9.10 28.16 -27.51
CA ALA A 136 -10.44 28.38 -26.95
C ALA A 136 -10.54 27.92 -25.48
N ILE A 137 -9.82 26.85 -25.11
CA ILE A 137 -9.70 26.34 -23.74
C ILE A 137 -8.87 27.28 -22.85
N ILE A 138 -7.72 27.76 -23.34
CA ILE A 138 -6.84 28.72 -22.63
C ILE A 138 -7.57 30.05 -22.42
N GLY A 139 -8.16 30.61 -23.47
CA GLY A 139 -9.01 31.79 -23.40
C GLY A 139 -10.27 31.57 -22.56
N GLY A 140 -10.72 30.32 -22.42
CA GLY A 140 -11.83 29.92 -21.56
C GLY A 140 -13.21 30.26 -22.11
N ILE A 141 -13.40 30.17 -23.42
CA ILE A 141 -14.60 30.60 -24.16
C ILE A 141 -15.58 29.43 -24.28
N THR A 142 -16.30 29.12 -23.19
CA THR A 142 -17.10 27.86 -23.10
C THR A 142 -18.04 27.61 -24.29
N LYS A 143 -18.77 28.62 -24.80
CA LYS A 143 -19.66 28.47 -25.96
C LYS A 143 -18.91 28.04 -27.22
N LEU A 144 -17.75 28.65 -27.47
CA LEU A 144 -16.95 28.40 -28.67
C LEU A 144 -16.31 27.01 -28.63
N VAL A 145 -15.82 26.57 -27.47
CA VAL A 145 -15.39 25.18 -27.25
C VAL A 145 -16.53 24.19 -27.54
N GLU A 146 -17.76 24.50 -27.12
CA GLU A 146 -18.92 23.64 -27.42
C GLU A 146 -19.21 23.60 -28.93
N TYR A 147 -19.31 24.75 -29.61
CA TYR A 147 -19.57 24.78 -31.05
C TYR A 147 -18.46 24.11 -31.88
N MET A 148 -17.19 24.29 -31.49
CA MET A 148 -16.04 23.61 -32.12
C MET A 148 -16.10 22.10 -31.95
N CYS A 149 -16.34 21.60 -30.72
CA CYS A 149 -16.44 20.16 -30.47
C CYS A 149 -17.67 19.52 -31.12
N ASP A 150 -18.81 20.21 -31.11
CA ASP A 150 -20.08 19.65 -31.62
C ASP A 150 -20.14 19.66 -33.15
N ALA A 151 -19.56 20.66 -33.80
CA ALA A 151 -19.39 20.67 -35.26
C ALA A 151 -18.39 19.60 -35.73
N TYR A 152 -17.19 19.55 -35.15
CA TYR A 152 -16.17 18.59 -35.60
C TYR A 152 -16.60 17.14 -35.32
N ASN A 153 -17.32 16.86 -34.22
CA ASN A 153 -17.87 15.52 -33.94
C ASN A 153 -19.02 15.10 -34.87
N ALA A 154 -19.59 16.00 -35.68
CA ALA A 154 -20.61 15.65 -36.68
C ALA A 154 -19.99 15.14 -38.00
N GLU A 155 -18.78 15.61 -38.33
CA GLU A 155 -18.10 15.32 -39.61
C GLU A 155 -16.83 14.45 -39.44
N GLY A 156 -16.27 14.35 -38.22
CA GLY A 156 -15.02 13.65 -37.94
C GLY A 156 -14.90 13.12 -36.50
N ASN A 157 -13.77 12.48 -36.19
CA ASN A 157 -13.54 11.89 -34.87
C ASN A 157 -12.90 12.89 -33.89
N ILE A 158 -13.71 13.51 -33.02
CA ILE A 158 -13.25 14.50 -32.03
C ILE A 158 -12.06 14.05 -31.16
N ASP A 159 -11.90 12.74 -30.94
CA ASP A 159 -10.77 12.19 -30.21
C ASP A 159 -9.40 12.53 -30.84
N VAL A 160 -9.31 12.71 -32.17
CA VAL A 160 -8.09 13.15 -32.85
C VAL A 160 -7.67 14.53 -32.33
N VAL A 161 -8.55 15.52 -32.42
CA VAL A 161 -8.28 16.89 -31.98
C VAL A 161 -8.11 17.00 -30.45
N LEU A 162 -8.77 16.13 -29.68
CA LEU A 162 -8.58 16.05 -28.23
C LEU A 162 -7.23 15.43 -27.84
N ALA A 163 -6.71 14.49 -28.63
CA ALA A 163 -5.42 13.85 -28.45
C ALA A 163 -4.25 14.74 -28.89
N LEU A 164 -4.43 15.65 -29.86
CA LEU A 164 -3.37 16.55 -30.35
C LEU A 164 -2.64 17.27 -29.20
N GLN A 165 -1.32 17.10 -29.22
CA GLN A 165 -0.38 17.54 -28.19
C GLN A 165 0.34 18.82 -28.59
N ASP A 166 0.54 19.74 -27.64
CA ASP A 166 1.38 20.93 -27.83
C ASP A 166 2.88 20.59 -27.81
N SER A 167 3.74 21.60 -28.02
CA SER A 167 5.21 21.53 -27.92
C SER A 167 5.77 21.08 -26.55
N LYS A 168 4.91 20.78 -25.57
CA LYS A 168 5.23 20.26 -24.24
C LYS A 168 4.47 18.95 -23.94
N ASN A 169 3.92 18.30 -24.98
CA ASN A 169 3.09 17.11 -24.95
C ASN A 169 1.77 17.24 -24.14
N ASN A 170 1.27 18.46 -23.93
CA ASN A 170 -0.03 18.70 -23.31
C ASN A 170 -1.14 18.65 -24.36
N ASN A 171 -2.04 17.68 -24.23
CA ASN A 171 -3.26 17.62 -25.03
C ASN A 171 -4.36 18.58 -24.49
N CYS A 172 -5.53 18.60 -25.15
CA CYS A 172 -6.63 19.50 -24.78
C CYS A 172 -7.07 19.40 -23.31
N LEU A 173 -7.02 18.21 -22.69
CA LEU A 173 -7.38 18.00 -21.29
C LEU A 173 -6.30 18.51 -20.33
N HIS A 174 -5.01 18.35 -20.66
CA HIS A 174 -3.91 18.94 -19.91
C HIS A 174 -4.01 20.48 -19.88
N LYS A 175 -4.24 21.11 -21.04
CA LYS A 175 -4.47 22.56 -21.15
C LYS A 175 -5.69 22.99 -20.31
N ALA A 176 -6.77 22.21 -20.31
CA ALA A 176 -7.96 22.48 -19.51
C ALA A 176 -7.71 22.36 -17.99
N MET A 177 -6.86 21.44 -17.54
CA MET A 177 -6.47 21.32 -16.12
C MET A 177 -5.49 22.42 -15.67
N LEU A 178 -4.55 22.80 -16.53
CA LEU A 178 -3.55 23.83 -16.23
C LEU A 178 -4.15 25.25 -16.22
N SER A 179 -5.19 25.51 -17.02
CA SER A 179 -5.82 26.83 -17.16
C SER A 179 -6.33 27.41 -15.83
N LYS A 180 -5.90 28.64 -15.52
CA LYS A 180 -6.32 29.39 -14.32
C LYS A 180 -7.66 30.12 -14.50
N HIS A 181 -8.38 29.90 -15.61
CA HIS A 181 -9.61 30.63 -15.91
C HIS A 181 -10.84 30.06 -15.16
N LYS A 182 -11.74 30.95 -14.71
CA LYS A 182 -12.98 30.65 -13.95
C LYS A 182 -13.96 29.62 -14.56
N TYR A 183 -13.74 29.17 -15.80
CA TYR A 183 -14.55 28.16 -16.47
C TYR A 183 -13.79 26.87 -16.80
N ALA A 184 -12.51 26.75 -16.46
CA ALA A 184 -11.64 25.62 -16.80
C ALA A 184 -12.27 24.26 -16.43
N ARG A 185 -12.79 24.12 -15.21
CA ARG A 185 -13.47 22.89 -14.74
C ARG A 185 -14.75 22.57 -15.53
N ARG A 186 -15.55 23.59 -15.88
CA ARG A 186 -16.76 23.42 -16.72
C ARG A 186 -16.41 23.02 -18.16
N ILE A 187 -15.27 23.49 -18.67
CA ILE A 187 -14.72 23.08 -19.96
C ILE A 187 -14.27 21.62 -19.87
N ALA A 188 -13.46 21.25 -18.88
CA ALA A 188 -13.00 19.88 -18.67
C ALA A 188 -14.16 18.88 -18.57
N LEU A 189 -15.18 19.14 -17.74
CA LEU A 189 -16.36 18.26 -17.63
C LEU A 189 -17.15 18.10 -18.96
N LYS A 190 -17.00 19.03 -19.92
CA LYS A 190 -17.59 18.93 -21.26
C LYS A 190 -16.69 18.25 -22.28
N LEU A 191 -15.37 18.34 -22.11
CA LEU A 191 -14.39 17.61 -22.93
C LEU A 191 -14.36 16.13 -22.54
N ILE A 192 -14.28 15.80 -21.24
CA ILE A 192 -14.26 14.42 -20.74
C ILE A 192 -15.48 13.63 -21.22
N LYS A 193 -16.67 14.25 -21.24
CA LYS A 193 -17.92 13.65 -21.75
C LYS A 193 -17.97 13.45 -23.27
N ARG A 194 -16.96 13.89 -24.01
CA ARG A 194 -16.81 13.72 -25.47
C ARG A 194 -15.62 12.85 -25.87
N VAL A 195 -14.79 12.42 -24.92
CA VAL A 195 -13.71 11.43 -25.17
C VAL A 195 -14.34 10.05 -25.34
N ARG A 196 -13.85 9.31 -26.34
CA ARG A 196 -14.14 7.89 -26.61
C ARG A 196 -12.88 7.03 -26.61
N ASP A 197 -11.71 7.59 -26.96
CA ASP A 197 -10.43 6.88 -26.87
C ASP A 197 -9.75 7.11 -25.50
N SER A 198 -9.56 6.03 -24.73
CA SER A 198 -8.91 6.07 -23.42
C SER A 198 -7.45 6.58 -23.50
N LYS A 199 -6.77 6.40 -24.64
CA LYS A 199 -5.40 6.88 -24.86
C LYS A 199 -5.27 8.39 -24.64
N THR A 200 -6.32 9.16 -24.93
CA THR A 200 -6.36 10.62 -24.68
C THR A 200 -6.32 10.98 -23.19
N LEU A 201 -6.76 10.06 -22.32
CA LEU A 201 -6.76 10.18 -20.86
C LEU A 201 -5.50 9.54 -20.23
N GLU A 202 -4.91 8.55 -20.90
CA GLU A 202 -3.66 7.89 -20.50
C GLU A 202 -2.40 8.64 -20.97
N ALA A 203 -2.49 9.47 -22.01
CA ALA A 203 -1.39 10.23 -22.59
C ALA A 203 -0.65 11.07 -21.53
N GLN A 204 0.69 11.05 -21.60
CA GLN A 204 1.58 11.80 -20.72
C GLN A 204 2.18 13.02 -21.42
N ASN A 205 2.33 14.12 -20.68
CA ASN A 205 3.08 15.31 -21.12
C ASN A 205 4.59 15.19 -20.82
N ASN A 206 5.38 16.23 -21.13
CA ASN A 206 6.84 16.25 -20.89
C ASN A 206 7.26 16.15 -19.41
N GLU A 207 6.33 16.25 -18.45
CA GLU A 207 6.57 16.00 -17.01
C GLU A 207 6.18 14.56 -16.60
N PHE A 208 5.90 13.67 -17.56
CA PHE A 208 5.34 12.33 -17.38
C PHE A 208 3.99 12.31 -16.65
N LYS A 209 3.24 13.42 -16.67
CA LYS A 209 1.91 13.54 -16.05
C LYS A 209 0.81 13.29 -17.08
N THR A 210 -0.24 12.59 -16.67
CA THR A 210 -1.52 12.50 -17.39
C THR A 210 -2.48 13.62 -16.93
N PRO A 211 -3.63 13.86 -17.58
CA PRO A 211 -4.61 14.86 -17.12
C PRO A 211 -5.09 14.59 -15.69
N LEU A 212 -5.21 13.31 -15.30
CA LEU A 212 -5.61 12.90 -13.96
C LEU A 212 -4.55 13.24 -12.91
N HIS A 213 -3.26 13.12 -13.22
CA HIS A 213 -2.18 13.54 -12.31
C HIS A 213 -2.20 15.04 -12.03
N ILE A 214 -2.45 15.87 -13.06
CA ILE A 214 -2.62 17.32 -12.87
C ILE A 214 -3.91 17.62 -12.08
N ALA A 215 -5.00 16.88 -12.35
CA ALA A 215 -6.30 17.09 -11.71
C ALA A 215 -6.30 16.86 -10.19
N VAL A 216 -5.35 16.08 -9.65
CA VAL A 216 -5.22 15.75 -8.22
C VAL A 216 -4.13 16.55 -7.48
N GLU A 217 -3.45 17.48 -8.14
CA GLU A 217 -2.47 18.39 -7.51
C GLU A 217 -3.12 19.19 -6.37
N TRP A 218 -2.43 19.31 -5.21
CA TRP A 218 -2.95 20.04 -4.03
C TRP A 218 -3.52 21.42 -4.37
N GLU A 219 -2.83 22.22 -5.17
CA GLU A 219 -3.25 23.58 -5.58
C GLU A 219 -4.64 23.65 -6.25
N ARG A 220 -5.14 22.51 -6.76
CA ARG A 220 -6.42 22.42 -7.47
C ARG A 220 -7.53 21.79 -6.63
N CYS A 221 -7.21 21.17 -5.50
CA CYS A 221 -8.09 20.34 -4.65
C CYS A 221 -9.25 21.14 -4.01
N THR A 222 -10.29 21.37 -4.79
CA THR A 222 -11.52 22.12 -4.47
C THR A 222 -12.75 21.25 -4.72
N GLU A 223 -13.92 21.66 -4.23
CA GLU A 223 -15.15 20.86 -4.35
C GLU A 223 -15.56 20.63 -5.82
N SER A 224 -15.55 21.67 -6.66
CA SER A 224 -15.79 21.48 -8.10
C SER A 224 -14.63 20.82 -8.86
N GLN A 225 -13.44 20.66 -8.26
CA GLN A 225 -12.37 19.82 -8.83
C GLN A 225 -12.61 18.33 -8.52
N MET A 226 -13.21 17.98 -7.39
CA MET A 226 -13.62 16.61 -7.08
C MET A 226 -14.62 16.08 -8.12
N GLU A 227 -15.52 16.91 -8.67
CA GLU A 227 -16.36 16.52 -9.81
C GLU A 227 -15.54 16.13 -11.04
N VAL A 228 -14.49 16.88 -11.36
CA VAL A 228 -13.57 16.60 -12.48
C VAL A 228 -12.80 15.30 -12.25
N VAL A 229 -12.29 15.07 -11.03
CA VAL A 229 -11.55 13.85 -10.70
C VAL A 229 -12.44 12.61 -10.82
N ARG A 230 -13.69 12.67 -10.34
CA ARG A 230 -14.68 11.59 -10.55
C ARG A 230 -14.98 11.37 -12.03
N ALA A 231 -15.14 12.44 -12.81
CA ALA A 231 -15.43 12.33 -14.24
C ALA A 231 -14.26 11.73 -15.03
N LEU A 232 -13.01 12.08 -14.70
CA LEU A 232 -11.81 11.51 -15.33
C LEU A 232 -11.66 10.02 -15.01
N VAL A 233 -11.82 9.65 -13.73
CA VAL A 233 -11.73 8.25 -13.29
C VAL A 233 -12.82 7.40 -13.94
N ASN A 234 -14.09 7.80 -13.83
CA ASN A 234 -15.22 7.07 -14.42
C ASN A 234 -15.18 6.99 -15.98
N ALA A 235 -14.31 7.77 -16.65
CA ALA A 235 -14.11 7.72 -18.09
C ALA A 235 -12.89 6.85 -18.49
N CYS A 236 -11.94 6.60 -17.58
CA CYS A 236 -10.74 5.80 -17.84
C CYS A 236 -10.09 5.30 -16.54
N ASP A 237 -10.46 4.08 -16.12
CA ASP A 237 -9.80 3.37 -15.03
C ASP A 237 -8.30 3.12 -15.32
N ALA A 238 -7.93 2.92 -16.59
CA ALA A 238 -6.54 2.68 -17.00
C ALA A 238 -5.59 3.84 -16.63
N ALA A 239 -6.08 5.09 -16.62
CA ALA A 239 -5.31 6.26 -16.22
C ALA A 239 -4.87 6.26 -14.73
N LEU A 240 -5.45 5.40 -13.88
CA LEU A 240 -4.98 5.17 -12.51
C LEU A 240 -3.75 4.25 -12.43
N ASN A 241 -3.50 3.43 -13.47
CA ASN A 241 -2.36 2.51 -13.55
C ASN A 241 -1.11 3.15 -14.16
N VAL A 242 -1.26 4.28 -14.86
CA VAL A 242 -0.13 5.09 -15.35
C VAL A 242 0.59 5.72 -14.15
N ASN A 243 1.93 5.70 -14.16
CA ASN A 243 2.76 6.28 -13.10
C ASN A 243 3.56 7.48 -13.65
N VAL A 244 3.72 8.53 -12.83
CA VAL A 244 4.61 9.67 -13.11
C VAL A 244 6.06 9.25 -12.83
N GLY A 245 6.93 9.51 -13.81
CA GLY A 245 8.37 9.26 -13.76
C GLY A 245 8.87 8.58 -15.02
N ALA A 246 10.08 8.91 -15.46
CA ALA A 246 10.73 8.21 -16.57
C ALA A 246 11.04 6.75 -16.19
N ASP A 247 11.31 5.90 -17.19
CA ASP A 247 11.55 4.46 -16.99
C ASP A 247 12.75 4.12 -16.09
N VAL A 248 13.65 5.08 -15.89
CA VAL A 248 14.86 4.96 -15.06
C VAL A 248 14.65 5.50 -13.63
N ASP A 249 13.50 6.12 -13.31
CA ASP A 249 13.24 6.69 -11.98
C ASP A 249 12.72 5.61 -11.00
N PRO A 250 13.48 5.22 -9.94
CA PRO A 250 13.00 4.30 -8.91
C PRO A 250 11.84 4.88 -8.08
N CYS A 251 11.57 6.19 -8.20
CA CYS A 251 10.46 6.88 -7.54
C CYS A 251 9.23 7.05 -8.44
N ARG A 252 8.99 6.19 -9.44
CA ARG A 252 7.69 6.13 -10.16
C ARG A 252 6.50 6.21 -9.19
N LEU A 253 5.61 7.18 -9.38
CA LEU A 253 4.47 7.46 -8.49
C LEU A 253 3.13 7.23 -9.19
N SER A 254 2.22 6.54 -8.51
CA SER A 254 0.81 6.46 -8.88
C SER A 254 0.11 7.81 -8.69
N VAL A 255 -1.08 7.96 -9.26
CA VAL A 255 -1.98 9.13 -9.03
C VAL A 255 -2.14 9.41 -7.54
N TYR A 256 -2.32 8.37 -6.71
CA TYR A 256 -2.47 8.48 -5.26
C TYR A 256 -1.18 8.95 -4.57
N ARG A 257 -0.04 8.32 -4.86
CA ARG A 257 1.25 8.68 -4.24
C ARG A 257 1.74 10.05 -4.71
N TYR A 258 1.37 10.47 -5.92
CA TYR A 258 1.57 11.82 -6.43
C TYR A 258 0.72 12.86 -5.68
N HIS A 259 -0.58 12.59 -5.48
CA HIS A 259 -1.45 13.44 -4.65
C HIS A 259 -0.88 13.60 -3.22
N GLU A 260 -0.52 12.50 -2.55
CA GLU A 260 0.14 12.50 -1.24
C GLU A 260 1.39 13.39 -1.22
N LYS A 261 2.29 13.23 -2.19
CA LYS A 261 3.51 14.03 -2.32
C LYS A 261 3.23 15.52 -2.46
N THR A 262 2.25 15.93 -3.27
CA THR A 262 1.89 17.36 -3.40
C THR A 262 1.28 17.92 -2.11
N ARG A 263 0.43 17.15 -1.41
CA ARG A 263 -0.13 17.54 -0.10
C ARG A 263 0.94 17.69 0.97
N GLN A 264 1.91 16.76 1.04
CA GLN A 264 3.02 16.84 1.99
C GLN A 264 3.95 18.02 1.70
N ALA A 265 4.22 18.32 0.43
CA ALA A 265 5.01 19.49 0.04
C ALA A 265 4.33 20.80 0.46
N ALA A 266 3.02 20.93 0.21
CA ALA A 266 2.25 22.10 0.63
C ALA A 266 2.23 22.28 2.15
N LYS A 267 1.98 21.22 2.93
CA LYS A 267 2.04 21.28 4.40
C LYS A 267 3.41 21.74 4.93
N LYS A 268 4.52 21.32 4.30
CA LYS A 268 5.87 21.77 4.67
C LYS A 268 6.10 23.25 4.34
N ALA A 269 5.58 23.74 3.21
CA ALA A 269 5.61 25.16 2.87
C ALA A 269 4.77 26.02 3.84
N GLU A 270 3.58 25.55 4.21
CA GLU A 270 2.72 26.21 5.20
C GLU A 270 3.36 26.28 6.60
N ALA A 271 4.09 25.22 7.02
CA ALA A 271 4.84 25.20 8.27
C ALA A 271 5.97 26.23 8.29
N GLY A 272 6.90 26.18 7.32
CA GLY A 272 8.02 27.14 7.24
C GLY A 272 7.59 28.60 7.08
N THR A 273 6.38 28.85 6.57
CA THR A 273 5.76 30.19 6.48
C THR A 273 5.19 30.69 7.82
N LYS A 274 5.00 29.80 8.81
CA LYS A 274 4.71 30.16 10.21
C LYS A 274 6.00 30.40 10.99
N ASP A 275 6.99 29.52 10.87
CA ASP A 275 8.26 29.64 11.59
C ASP A 275 8.95 30.98 11.27
N THR A 276 9.05 31.33 9.98
CA THR A 276 9.58 32.62 9.51
C THR A 276 8.71 33.85 9.83
N LYS A 277 7.49 33.66 10.34
CA LYS A 277 6.66 34.73 10.94
C LYS A 277 6.89 34.86 12.44
N GLU A 278 7.13 33.77 13.16
CA GLU A 278 7.42 33.81 14.60
C GLU A 278 8.82 34.39 14.86
N GLU A 279 9.84 34.03 14.05
CA GLU A 279 11.15 34.70 14.07
C GLU A 279 11.04 36.22 13.80
N ARG A 280 10.15 36.63 12.89
CA ARG A 280 9.85 38.05 12.61
C ARG A 280 8.98 38.72 13.67
N SER A 281 8.40 37.98 14.60
CA SER A 281 7.66 38.52 15.75
C SER A 281 8.55 38.70 16.98
N GLY A 282 9.69 38.02 17.06
CA GLY A 282 10.56 38.05 18.24
C GLY A 282 11.37 39.34 18.44
N ASN A 283 11.51 40.18 17.41
CA ASN A 283 12.49 41.28 17.42
C ASN A 283 11.84 42.68 17.24
N LYS A 284 11.09 43.11 18.25
CA LYS A 284 10.59 44.50 18.41
C LYS A 284 10.60 44.96 19.87
N THR A 285 11.76 45.39 20.34
CA THR A 285 11.90 46.34 21.46
C THR A 285 12.60 47.62 20.98
N SER A 286 12.43 48.70 21.75
CA SER A 286 12.87 50.07 21.48
C SER A 286 14.36 50.19 21.10
N ASP A 287 14.75 51.08 20.19
CA ASP A 287 14.95 52.50 20.59
C ASP A 287 14.60 53.58 19.54
N LYS A 288 14.68 54.86 19.94
CA LYS A 288 14.42 56.06 19.13
C LYS A 288 15.59 57.06 19.18
N THR A 289 16.26 57.33 18.05
CA THR A 289 16.94 58.62 17.84
C THR A 289 17.17 58.99 16.37
N ALA A 290 16.88 60.26 16.06
CA ALA A 290 17.62 61.18 15.18
C ALA A 290 18.03 60.80 13.72
N THR A 291 17.45 61.57 12.78
CA THR A 291 18.12 62.27 11.65
C THR A 291 18.85 61.54 10.50
N SER A 292 18.22 61.65 9.31
CA SER A 292 18.78 62.25 8.07
C SER A 292 19.56 61.43 7.01
N SER A 293 19.57 62.01 5.80
CA SER A 293 20.42 61.79 4.61
C SER A 293 20.34 60.50 3.77
N ARG A 294 19.63 60.64 2.63
CA ARG A 294 20.04 60.38 1.22
C ARG A 294 20.90 59.15 0.82
N ASN A 295 20.36 58.44 -0.19
CA ASN A 295 21.01 57.93 -1.41
C ASN A 295 22.53 57.69 -1.46
N THR A 296 22.93 56.48 -1.86
CA THR A 296 23.34 56.17 -3.26
C THR A 296 23.29 54.67 -3.57
N LYS A 297 23.32 54.31 -4.86
CA LYS A 297 23.70 52.96 -5.35
C LYS A 297 25.23 52.90 -5.47
N GLU A 298 25.84 51.72 -5.39
CA GLU A 298 26.64 51.17 -6.52
C GLU A 298 27.10 49.71 -6.30
N SER A 299 28.06 49.22 -7.11
CA SER A 299 28.09 47.84 -7.61
C SER A 299 29.48 47.19 -7.63
N TYR A 300 29.52 45.87 -7.34
CA TYR A 300 30.50 44.86 -7.80
C TYR A 300 31.99 44.86 -7.36
N LYS A 301 32.52 43.61 -7.35
CA LYS A 301 33.91 43.14 -7.59
C LYS A 301 34.97 43.07 -6.46
N SER A 302 34.99 41.89 -5.81
CA SER A 302 36.03 40.81 -5.91
C SER A 302 37.38 40.83 -5.14
N VAL A 303 37.55 39.78 -4.28
CA VAL A 303 38.70 38.81 -4.20
C VAL A 303 40.04 39.31 -3.56
N PRO A 304 40.93 38.47 -2.96
CA PRO A 304 40.90 37.03 -2.59
C PRO A 304 41.16 36.70 -1.07
N GLY A 305 41.04 35.42 -0.69
CA GLY A 305 41.87 34.82 0.40
C GLY A 305 41.20 33.71 1.25
N GLY A 306 41.90 32.57 1.48
CA GLY A 306 41.59 31.63 2.58
C GLY A 306 41.09 30.21 2.24
N GLN A 307 41.96 29.37 1.66
CA GLN A 307 42.02 27.89 1.67
C GLN A 307 40.78 27.00 1.99
N GLN A 308 40.53 26.01 1.14
CA GLN A 308 39.54 24.94 1.33
C GLN A 308 40.16 23.63 1.85
N MET A 309 39.35 22.78 2.48
CA MET A 309 39.57 21.32 2.56
C MET A 309 38.37 20.56 1.97
N PRO A 310 38.53 19.29 1.54
CA PRO A 310 37.56 18.62 0.66
C PRO A 310 36.26 18.19 1.34
N LYS A 311 35.15 18.20 0.59
CA LYS A 311 33.89 17.56 1.00
C LYS A 311 33.86 16.08 0.61
N VAL A 312 33.29 15.25 1.49
CA VAL A 312 32.87 13.87 1.20
C VAL A 312 31.49 13.90 0.50
N PRO A 313 31.14 12.97 -0.40
CA PRO A 313 29.86 13.00 -1.13
C PRO A 313 28.64 12.65 -0.25
N ASP A 314 27.54 13.39 -0.44
CA ASP A 314 26.23 13.08 0.15
C ASP A 314 25.59 11.84 -0.50
N GLN A 315 25.26 10.82 0.30
CA GLN A 315 24.24 9.81 -0.02
C GLN A 315 23.47 9.35 1.22
N VAL A 316 22.28 8.77 0.99
CA VAL A 316 21.29 8.26 1.97
C VAL A 316 20.56 9.36 2.77
N ARG A 317 19.28 9.58 2.43
CA ARG A 317 18.33 10.34 3.27
C ARG A 317 17.79 9.45 4.40
N PRO A 318 17.58 9.97 5.62
CA PRO A 318 16.87 9.23 6.67
C PRO A 318 15.40 8.96 6.31
N VAL A 319 14.89 7.80 6.71
CA VAL A 319 13.46 7.49 6.80
C VAL A 319 12.94 7.94 8.18
N PRO A 320 11.70 8.43 8.35
CA PRO A 320 11.28 9.04 9.62
C PRO A 320 11.17 8.03 10.79
N THR A 321 11.90 8.30 11.88
CA THR A 321 11.67 7.69 13.19
C THR A 321 10.44 8.32 13.84
N TYR A 322 9.56 7.52 14.45
CA TYR A 322 8.41 8.01 15.20
C TYR A 322 8.72 8.09 16.71
N GLU A 323 8.69 9.30 17.27
CA GLU A 323 8.89 9.50 18.71
C GLU A 323 7.68 9.04 19.54
N LEU A 324 7.92 8.23 20.57
CA LEU A 324 6.89 7.91 21.57
C LEU A 324 6.68 9.09 22.52
N SER A 325 5.50 9.69 22.48
CA SER A 325 5.10 10.77 23.39
C SER A 325 5.03 10.28 24.84
N ARG A 326 6.00 10.69 25.65
CA ARG A 326 6.21 10.19 27.01
C ARG A 326 5.37 10.95 28.05
N SER A 327 4.22 10.38 28.41
CA SER A 327 3.36 10.90 29.48
C SER A 327 4.12 11.05 30.80
N LYS A 328 4.01 12.23 31.44
CA LYS A 328 4.61 12.50 32.75
C LYS A 328 3.66 12.08 33.87
N GLU A 329 3.96 10.98 34.54
CA GLU A 329 3.37 10.71 35.86
C GLU A 329 4.03 11.60 36.93
N HIS A 330 3.25 11.99 37.94
CA HIS A 330 3.76 12.68 39.13
C HIS A 330 3.49 11.82 40.36
N PRO A 331 4.51 11.55 41.20
CA PRO A 331 4.30 10.81 42.44
C PRO A 331 3.72 11.72 43.52
N GLN A 332 2.70 11.23 44.22
CA GLN A 332 2.28 11.71 45.53
C GLN A 332 2.09 10.50 46.45
N GLY A 333 2.27 10.67 47.76
CA GLY A 333 2.17 9.54 48.67
C GLY A 333 1.90 9.88 50.14
N ARG A 334 1.45 8.83 50.83
CA ARG A 334 1.54 8.54 52.28
C ARG A 334 0.65 9.33 53.28
N HIS A 335 -0.13 8.53 54.03
CA HIS A 335 -0.69 8.71 55.39
C HIS A 335 -1.70 9.87 55.62
N ARG A 336 -2.91 9.63 56.16
CA ARG A 336 -3.23 8.94 57.44
C ARG A 336 -4.68 8.41 57.53
N ASP A 337 -4.79 7.21 58.12
CA ASP A 337 -5.65 6.75 59.26
C ASP A 337 -7.19 6.98 59.32
N PRO A 338 -7.96 6.16 60.10
CA PRO A 338 -9.39 5.90 59.85
C PRO A 338 -10.37 6.17 61.03
N ALA A 339 -11.69 6.13 60.77
CA ALA A 339 -12.75 5.89 61.79
C ALA A 339 -14.13 5.52 61.19
N LEU A 340 -14.78 4.48 61.76
CA LEU A 340 -16.20 4.32 62.21
C LEU A 340 -17.42 4.73 61.32
N GLU A 341 -18.67 4.25 61.52
CA GLU A 341 -19.26 2.93 61.85
C GLU A 341 -20.81 2.99 61.61
N HIS A 342 -21.55 1.88 61.82
CA HIS A 342 -23.03 1.68 61.71
C HIS A 342 -23.64 1.75 60.28
N GLN A 343 -24.48 0.81 59.80
CA GLN A 343 -25.75 0.22 60.32
C GLN A 343 -26.92 1.23 60.25
N ASP A 344 -28.01 1.01 59.50
CA ASP A 344 -29.01 -0.04 59.76
C ASP A 344 -29.87 -0.49 58.53
N LEU A 345 -30.61 -1.59 58.72
CA LEU A 345 -31.74 -2.07 57.89
C LEU A 345 -33.00 -2.15 58.78
N PRO A 346 -34.24 -1.99 58.27
CA PRO A 346 -35.07 -3.20 58.10
C PRO A 346 -36.18 -3.15 57.00
N MET A 347 -36.14 -4.16 56.11
CA MET A 347 -37.18 -5.20 55.87
C MET A 347 -38.70 -4.91 55.68
N ARG A 348 -39.31 -5.80 54.86
CA ARG A 348 -40.75 -6.06 54.54
C ARG A 348 -41.39 -5.14 53.48
N GLY A 349 -42.09 -5.64 52.45
CA GLY A 349 -42.20 -7.00 51.89
C GLY A 349 -43.61 -7.37 51.36
N ILE A 350 -43.72 -8.47 50.57
CA ILE A 350 -44.95 -9.29 50.31
C ILE A 350 -46.04 -8.60 49.43
N GLN A 351 -46.71 -9.18 48.42
CA GLN A 351 -46.52 -10.36 47.53
C GLN A 351 -47.53 -10.32 46.34
N ARG A 352 -47.28 -11.11 45.26
CA ARG A 352 -48.27 -11.74 44.32
C ARG A 352 -49.21 -10.88 43.41
N GLN A 353 -48.92 -10.90 42.09
CA GLN A 353 -49.71 -11.41 40.92
C GLN A 353 -51.25 -11.73 41.03
N PRO A 354 -52.03 -11.91 39.91
CA PRO A 354 -51.66 -11.94 38.47
C PRO A 354 -52.59 -11.22 37.42
N THR A 355 -52.01 -11.00 36.23
CA THR A 355 -52.48 -11.05 34.81
C THR A 355 -53.98 -11.23 34.40
N ARG A 356 -54.53 -10.29 33.58
CA ARG A 356 -55.15 -10.45 32.21
C ARG A 356 -55.78 -9.12 31.70
N LEU A 357 -55.64 -8.71 30.43
CA LEU A 357 -56.56 -8.89 29.25
C LEU A 357 -58.01 -8.40 29.52
N ASP A 358 -58.72 -7.61 28.68
CA ASP A 358 -58.69 -7.51 27.20
C ASP A 358 -59.36 -6.22 26.58
N THR A 359 -59.17 -6.03 25.26
CA THR A 359 -60.04 -5.35 24.22
C THR A 359 -60.70 -3.94 24.38
N ALA A 360 -60.14 -2.95 23.65
CA ALA A 360 -60.66 -2.31 22.41
C ALA A 360 -62.02 -1.54 22.25
N ILE A 361 -61.93 -0.30 21.69
CA ILE A 361 -62.70 0.28 20.51
C ILE A 361 -64.22 0.65 20.67
N PRO A 362 -64.77 1.78 20.10
CA PRO A 362 -64.20 3.11 19.72
C PRO A 362 -65.18 4.37 19.78
N LYS A 363 -64.72 5.53 19.25
CA LYS A 363 -65.46 6.63 18.54
C LYS A 363 -66.53 7.57 19.21
N VAL A 364 -66.19 8.88 19.15
CA VAL A 364 -66.99 10.04 18.65
C VAL A 364 -68.22 10.60 19.42
N ALA A 365 -68.11 11.87 19.84
CA ALA A 365 -69.15 12.91 19.85
C ALA A 365 -68.48 14.32 19.85
N HIS A 366 -69.24 15.43 19.74
CA HIS A 366 -68.73 16.80 19.45
C HIS A 366 -69.57 17.89 20.15
N LEU A 367 -69.05 19.14 20.21
CA LEU A 367 -69.73 20.42 20.58
C LEU A 367 -70.06 20.65 22.08
N ASP A 368 -70.25 21.87 22.62
CA ASP A 368 -69.64 23.22 22.39
C ASP A 368 -70.12 24.18 23.55
N GLU A 369 -69.75 25.47 23.51
CA GLU A 369 -70.32 26.63 24.23
C GLU A 369 -70.04 26.80 25.75
N THR A 370 -69.97 28.00 26.37
CA THR A 370 -70.00 29.42 25.89
C THR A 370 -69.20 30.39 26.83
N LYS A 371 -69.04 31.66 26.41
CA LYS A 371 -68.47 32.82 27.17
C LYS A 371 -69.57 33.78 27.69
N PRO A 372 -69.32 34.71 28.65
CA PRO A 372 -68.78 36.09 28.36
C PRO A 372 -67.80 36.62 29.46
N GLY A 373 -67.12 37.79 29.40
CA GLY A 373 -66.98 38.97 28.50
C GLY A 373 -66.20 40.10 29.26
N GLY A 374 -65.70 41.24 28.75
CA GLY A 374 -65.63 41.89 27.42
C GLY A 374 -64.21 42.49 27.10
N LYS A 375 -63.94 43.52 26.27
CA LYS A 375 -64.37 44.94 26.09
C LYS A 375 -63.52 45.95 26.91
N VAL A 376 -62.87 47.01 26.38
CA VAL A 376 -62.86 47.80 25.10
C VAL A 376 -61.38 48.27 24.85
N SER A 377 -60.69 48.43 23.69
CA SER A 377 -60.89 48.63 22.22
C SER A 377 -60.89 50.10 21.68
N VAL A 378 -60.87 50.31 20.33
CA VAL A 378 -60.73 51.58 19.53
C VAL A 378 -59.28 51.93 19.10
N SER A 379 -58.90 52.24 17.84
CA SER A 379 -59.46 52.02 16.47
C SER A 379 -58.31 52.18 15.42
N MET A 380 -58.16 51.36 14.36
CA MET A 380 -58.70 51.50 12.98
C MET A 380 -58.67 52.95 12.41
N SER A 381 -58.30 53.25 11.15
CA SER A 381 -57.95 52.50 9.90
C SER A 381 -57.10 53.42 8.96
N PRO A 382 -56.83 53.23 7.63
CA PRO A 382 -57.24 52.24 6.61
C PRO A 382 -56.04 51.64 5.79
N ALA A 383 -56.15 51.45 4.45
CA ALA A 383 -55.12 50.85 3.57
C ALA A 383 -55.10 51.38 2.11
N LEU A 384 -53.92 51.46 1.46
CA LEU A 384 -53.62 51.28 0.01
C LEU A 384 -52.22 51.83 -0.40
N ALA A 385 -51.30 50.98 -0.89
CA ALA A 385 -50.09 51.40 -1.64
C ALA A 385 -49.46 50.24 -2.47
N LYS A 386 -48.66 50.59 -3.49
CA LYS A 386 -48.08 49.70 -4.51
C LYS A 386 -47.02 48.72 -3.99
N ALA A 387 -46.84 47.60 -4.70
CA ALA A 387 -45.75 46.64 -4.49
C ALA A 387 -44.38 47.15 -5.02
N PRO A 388 -43.26 46.83 -4.34
CA PRO A 388 -41.90 47.00 -4.86
C PRO A 388 -41.40 45.77 -5.65
N ALA A 389 -40.44 45.97 -6.55
CA ALA A 389 -39.87 44.93 -7.41
C ALA A 389 -38.91 43.97 -6.68
N PRO A 390 -38.68 42.74 -7.20
CA PRO A 390 -37.75 41.78 -6.59
C PRO A 390 -36.29 42.28 -6.61
N GLY A 391 -35.78 42.70 -5.46
CA GLY A 391 -34.38 43.05 -5.27
C GLY A 391 -33.47 41.83 -5.48
N THR A 392 -32.50 41.95 -6.38
CA THR A 392 -31.55 40.86 -6.67
C THR A 392 -30.49 40.73 -5.57
N ASN A 393 -30.83 40.00 -4.51
CA ASN A 393 -29.89 39.59 -3.47
C ASN A 393 -28.75 38.77 -4.07
N LYS A 394 -27.65 39.44 -4.40
CA LYS A 394 -26.38 38.82 -4.77
C LYS A 394 -25.86 38.04 -3.56
N THR A 395 -26.04 36.72 -3.57
CA THR A 395 -25.36 35.85 -2.62
C THR A 395 -23.85 36.10 -2.71
N PRO A 396 -23.14 36.26 -1.57
CA PRO A 396 -21.71 36.46 -1.58
C PRO A 396 -21.06 35.21 -2.17
N LYS A 397 -20.37 35.38 -3.31
CA LYS A 397 -19.74 34.26 -4.01
C LYS A 397 -18.62 33.71 -3.13
N HIS A 398 -18.88 32.56 -2.50
CA HIS A 398 -17.85 31.78 -1.82
C HIS A 398 -16.69 31.56 -2.79
N LYS A 399 -15.53 32.11 -2.45
CA LYS A 399 -14.29 31.84 -3.16
C LYS A 399 -13.88 30.44 -2.73
N GLU A 400 -13.92 29.46 -3.63
CA GLU A 400 -13.41 28.12 -3.31
C GLU A 400 -11.95 28.24 -2.85
N VAL A 401 -11.66 27.71 -1.68
CA VAL A 401 -10.31 27.61 -1.13
C VAL A 401 -9.94 26.14 -1.10
N VAL A 402 -8.69 25.81 -1.42
CA VAL A 402 -8.14 24.47 -1.18
C VAL A 402 -8.11 24.24 0.33
N THR A 403 -8.70 23.15 0.80
CA THR A 403 -8.70 22.78 2.20
C THR A 403 -8.14 21.37 2.39
N GLU A 404 -7.65 21.08 3.58
CA GLU A 404 -7.30 19.70 3.93
C GLU A 404 -8.52 18.76 3.82
N VAL A 405 -9.74 19.25 4.03
CA VAL A 405 -10.98 18.46 3.85
C VAL A 405 -11.18 18.07 2.38
N THR A 406 -11.10 19.02 1.45
CA THR A 406 -11.28 18.75 0.00
C THR A 406 -10.16 17.88 -0.58
N ALA A 407 -8.92 18.03 -0.11
CA ALA A 407 -7.82 17.16 -0.48
C ALA A 407 -7.95 15.74 0.11
N ASN A 408 -8.30 15.61 1.40
CA ASN A 408 -8.54 14.31 2.03
C ASN A 408 -9.72 13.58 1.37
N ALA A 409 -10.74 14.29 0.89
CA ALA A 409 -11.83 13.71 0.12
C ALA A 409 -11.33 13.12 -1.22
N ILE A 410 -10.47 13.84 -1.96
CA ILE A 410 -9.87 13.35 -3.22
C ILE A 410 -8.98 12.12 -2.96
N ARG A 411 -8.13 12.14 -1.92
CA ARG A 411 -7.35 10.97 -1.47
C ARG A 411 -8.26 9.77 -1.21
N ASP A 412 -9.30 9.94 -0.40
CA ASP A 412 -10.19 8.86 -0.02
C ASP A 412 -11.02 8.34 -1.20
N PHE A 413 -11.43 9.20 -2.13
CA PHE A 413 -12.06 8.75 -3.38
C PHE A 413 -11.11 7.88 -4.22
N LEU A 414 -9.88 8.34 -4.48
CA LEU A 414 -8.89 7.57 -5.26
C LEU A 414 -8.59 6.20 -4.61
N LYS A 415 -8.41 6.18 -3.28
CA LYS A 415 -8.19 4.94 -2.51
C LYS A 415 -9.39 4.01 -2.59
N LEU A 416 -10.59 4.49 -2.28
CA LEU A 416 -11.80 3.66 -2.27
C LEU A 416 -12.19 3.17 -3.68
N TYR A 417 -11.98 3.99 -4.71
CA TYR A 417 -12.24 3.56 -6.09
C TYR A 417 -11.29 2.44 -6.50
N TYR A 418 -9.97 2.67 -6.39
CA TYR A 418 -8.97 1.67 -6.79
C TYR A 418 -9.06 0.38 -5.97
N MET A 419 -9.27 0.48 -4.65
CA MET A 419 -9.50 -0.70 -3.79
C MET A 419 -10.84 -1.40 -4.07
N GLY A 420 -11.83 -0.70 -4.65
CA GLY A 420 -13.14 -1.25 -5.00
C GLY A 420 -13.14 -2.02 -6.33
N THR A 421 -12.43 -1.50 -7.34
CA THR A 421 -12.36 -2.07 -8.70
C THR A 421 -11.24 -3.09 -8.88
N GLN A 422 -10.04 -2.84 -8.34
CA GLN A 422 -8.90 -3.76 -8.50
C GLN A 422 -9.06 -5.02 -7.63
N GLU A 423 -8.69 -6.18 -8.16
CA GLU A 423 -8.67 -7.45 -7.41
C GLU A 423 -7.25 -7.86 -6.99
N ASP A 424 -6.23 -7.59 -7.81
CA ASP A 424 -4.85 -7.93 -7.46
C ASP A 424 -4.33 -7.08 -6.28
N HIS A 425 -3.97 -7.76 -5.20
CA HIS A 425 -3.41 -7.15 -4.00
C HIS A 425 -2.11 -6.40 -4.28
N GLU A 426 -1.27 -6.90 -5.18
CA GLU A 426 0.06 -6.35 -5.44
C GLU A 426 -0.04 -5.03 -6.22
N SER A 427 -0.96 -4.94 -7.19
CA SER A 427 -1.37 -3.69 -7.82
C SER A 427 -1.88 -2.66 -6.79
N ILE A 428 -2.71 -3.06 -5.82
CA ILE A 428 -3.22 -2.13 -4.78
C ILE A 428 -2.07 -1.65 -3.86
N VAL A 429 -1.18 -2.55 -3.43
CA VAL A 429 0.01 -2.20 -2.63
C VAL A 429 0.93 -1.24 -3.38
N SER A 430 1.18 -1.49 -4.67
CA SER A 430 1.98 -0.63 -5.54
C SER A 430 1.33 0.75 -5.74
N PHE A 431 0.01 0.79 -5.92
CA PHE A 431 -0.76 2.03 -6.06
C PHE A 431 -0.75 2.87 -4.79
N LEU A 432 -0.83 2.27 -3.60
CA LEU A 432 -0.89 3.00 -2.32
C LEU A 432 0.50 3.35 -1.75
N TYR A 433 1.45 2.42 -1.77
CA TYR A 433 2.76 2.55 -1.10
C TYR A 433 3.95 2.45 -2.07
N GLY A 434 3.84 1.62 -3.12
CA GLY A 434 4.90 1.34 -4.08
C GLY A 434 5.64 0.03 -3.73
N PRO A 435 6.99 -0.02 -3.80
CA PRO A 435 7.74 -1.26 -3.56
C PRO A 435 7.70 -1.73 -2.10
N VAL A 436 7.77 -0.78 -1.16
CA VAL A 436 7.68 -1.06 0.28
C VAL A 436 6.23 -0.91 0.73
N GLN A 437 5.62 -2.00 1.19
CA GLN A 437 4.32 -2.00 1.84
C GLN A 437 4.48 -1.50 3.28
N GLU A 438 3.86 -0.37 3.63
CA GLU A 438 3.93 0.21 4.99
C GLU A 438 2.82 -0.28 5.92
N LYS A 439 1.70 -0.76 5.37
CA LYS A 439 0.50 -1.18 6.12
C LYS A 439 -0.18 -2.39 5.50
N GLU A 440 -0.89 -3.16 6.32
CA GLU A 440 -1.75 -4.25 5.87
C GLU A 440 -3.09 -3.74 5.34
N LEU A 441 -3.54 -4.39 4.26
CA LEU A 441 -4.81 -4.10 3.59
C LEU A 441 -5.90 -5.13 3.90
N TYR A 442 -5.62 -6.12 4.74
CA TYR A 442 -6.59 -7.15 5.12
C TYR A 442 -6.28 -7.72 6.51
N TRP A 443 -7.29 -8.31 7.15
CA TRP A 443 -7.10 -9.16 8.33
C TRP A 443 -7.68 -10.54 8.05
N SER A 444 -6.92 -11.60 8.31
CA SER A 444 -7.36 -12.98 8.09
C SER A 444 -6.80 -13.88 9.17
N LEU A 445 -7.61 -14.84 9.61
CA LEU A 445 -7.21 -15.95 10.48
C LEU A 445 -7.57 -17.32 9.88
N ALA A 446 -7.83 -17.38 8.57
CA ALA A 446 -8.15 -18.59 7.78
C ALA A 446 -7.21 -19.78 8.04
N ASP A 447 -5.92 -19.58 7.78
CA ASP A 447 -4.85 -20.55 7.99
C ASP A 447 -4.39 -20.60 9.48
N GLY A 448 -5.08 -19.88 10.36
CA GLY A 448 -4.62 -19.62 11.73
C GLY A 448 -4.80 -20.78 12.71
N PRO A 449 -4.23 -20.66 13.92
CA PRO A 449 -4.59 -21.51 15.04
C PRO A 449 -6.08 -21.31 15.41
N PRO A 450 -6.81 -22.37 15.83
CA PRO A 450 -8.25 -22.28 16.16
C PRO A 450 -8.55 -21.49 17.45
N LEU A 451 -7.49 -21.14 18.21
CA LEU A 451 -7.54 -20.41 19.47
C LEU A 451 -6.51 -19.28 19.41
N VAL A 452 -6.99 -18.05 19.56
CA VAL A 452 -6.17 -16.82 19.62
C VAL A 452 -6.45 -16.14 20.96
N SER A 453 -5.45 -15.54 21.61
CA SER A 453 -5.67 -14.79 22.86
C SER A 453 -5.46 -13.29 22.68
N LEU A 454 -6.20 -12.49 23.46
CA LEU A 454 -6.12 -11.02 23.44
C LEU A 454 -4.68 -10.55 23.68
N GLN A 455 -3.94 -11.21 24.57
CA GLN A 455 -2.52 -10.91 24.84
C GLN A 455 -1.60 -11.10 23.63
N ARG A 456 -1.92 -12.02 22.70
CA ARG A 456 -1.13 -12.24 21.48
C ARG A 456 -1.44 -11.18 20.43
N LEU A 457 -2.70 -10.79 20.27
CA LEU A 457 -3.09 -9.62 19.44
C LEU A 457 -2.42 -8.32 19.93
N GLN A 458 -2.27 -8.16 21.25
CA GLN A 458 -1.53 -7.04 21.86
C GLN A 458 0.00 -7.08 21.61
N LYS A 459 0.57 -8.24 21.26
CA LYS A 459 1.98 -8.37 20.86
C LYS A 459 2.22 -8.08 19.38
N MET A 460 1.18 -8.18 18.55
CA MET A 460 1.20 -7.81 17.12
C MET A 460 1.20 -6.28 16.93
N ASN A 461 2.09 -5.57 17.64
CA ASN A 461 2.27 -4.12 17.52
C ASN A 461 2.88 -3.73 16.16
N TYR A 462 3.70 -4.61 15.59
CA TYR A 462 4.28 -4.45 14.25
C TYR A 462 3.24 -4.44 13.11
N VAL A 463 2.03 -5.00 13.33
CA VAL A 463 0.95 -4.94 12.34
C VAL A 463 0.30 -3.58 12.38
N ILE A 464 0.49 -2.80 11.32
CA ILE A 464 -0.16 -1.50 11.11
C ILE A 464 -1.18 -1.70 9.99
N PHE A 465 -2.45 -1.36 10.21
CA PHE A 465 -3.49 -1.44 9.18
C PHE A 465 -3.67 -0.09 8.47
N GLU A 466 -4.13 -0.13 7.22
CA GLU A 466 -4.74 1.05 6.61
C GLU A 466 -6.13 1.32 7.23
N ASP A 467 -6.62 2.56 7.14
CA ASP A 467 -7.96 2.93 7.64
C ASP A 467 -9.12 2.17 6.97
N THR A 468 -8.82 1.47 5.87
CA THR A 468 -9.74 0.74 5.01
C THR A 468 -9.12 -0.61 4.67
N LEU A 469 -9.81 -1.69 5.04
CA LEU A 469 -9.40 -3.06 4.68
C LEU A 469 -10.16 -3.53 3.44
N LYS A 470 -9.44 -4.17 2.50
CA LYS A 470 -10.02 -4.88 1.35
C LYS A 470 -10.89 -6.06 1.82
N TYR A 471 -10.49 -6.76 2.89
CA TYR A 471 -11.36 -7.69 3.58
C TYR A 471 -10.97 -7.96 5.03
N VAL A 472 -11.94 -8.47 5.80
CA VAL A 472 -11.74 -9.16 7.08
C VAL A 472 -12.30 -10.57 6.95
N LEU A 473 -11.51 -11.59 7.29
CA LEU A 473 -11.91 -12.99 7.25
C LEU A 473 -11.62 -13.68 8.60
N LEU A 474 -12.68 -13.97 9.35
CA LEU A 474 -12.61 -14.78 10.57
C LEU A 474 -13.31 -16.13 10.32
N PRO A 475 -12.59 -17.26 10.24
CA PRO A 475 -13.21 -18.58 10.39
C PRO A 475 -13.67 -18.75 11.85
N ASN A 476 -14.47 -19.77 12.14
CA ASN A 476 -14.91 -20.04 13.51
C ASN A 476 -13.73 -20.42 14.42
N ILE A 477 -13.25 -19.43 15.17
CA ILE A 477 -12.18 -19.51 16.17
C ILE A 477 -12.72 -19.06 17.52
N ARG A 478 -12.11 -19.48 18.62
CA ARG A 478 -12.39 -18.91 19.95
C ARG A 478 -11.34 -17.85 20.31
N VAL A 479 -11.76 -16.75 20.95
CA VAL A 479 -10.84 -15.75 21.50
C VAL A 479 -10.72 -15.86 23.03
N ASP A 480 -9.54 -16.22 23.51
CA ASP A 480 -9.22 -16.27 24.95
C ASP A 480 -9.22 -14.86 25.56
N LYS A 481 -10.20 -14.62 26.44
CA LYS A 481 -10.31 -13.41 27.27
C LYS A 481 -9.44 -13.54 28.53
N PRO A 482 -8.42 -12.68 28.72
CA PRO A 482 -7.65 -12.67 29.96
C PRO A 482 -8.51 -12.13 31.11
N ALA A 483 -8.51 -12.81 32.25
CA ALA A 483 -9.37 -12.50 33.40
C ALA A 483 -9.26 -11.03 33.90
N ALA A 484 -8.11 -10.38 33.69
CA ALA A 484 -7.92 -8.97 34.06
C ALA A 484 -8.70 -7.98 33.16
N ALA A 485 -9.03 -8.33 31.91
CA ALA A 485 -9.80 -7.46 31.01
C ALA A 485 -11.27 -7.32 31.42
N VAL A 486 -11.76 -8.16 32.34
CA VAL A 486 -13.12 -8.13 32.88
C VAL A 486 -13.36 -6.90 33.78
N SER A 487 -12.31 -6.14 34.17
CA SER A 487 -12.45 -5.00 35.09
C SER A 487 -11.81 -3.69 34.57
N LYS A 488 -12.59 -2.94 33.77
CA LYS A 488 -12.60 -1.46 33.76
C LYS A 488 -13.69 -0.84 32.88
N PHE A 489 -14.15 -1.52 31.83
CA PHE A 489 -15.26 -1.06 30.98
C PHE A 489 -16.60 -1.77 31.24
N LEU A 490 -16.56 -3.01 31.72
CA LEU A 490 -17.71 -3.59 32.39
C LEU A 490 -17.79 -3.03 33.81
N SER A 491 -18.91 -2.35 34.12
CA SER A 491 -19.34 -2.15 35.50
C SER A 491 -19.66 -3.51 36.14
N ARG A 492 -19.95 -3.53 37.46
CA ARG A 492 -20.46 -4.74 38.14
C ARG A 492 -21.89 -5.06 37.67
N SER A 493 -22.05 -5.53 36.44
CA SER A 493 -23.26 -6.24 36.04
C SER A 493 -23.38 -7.50 36.91
N THR A 494 -24.56 -7.70 37.49
CA THR A 494 -24.83 -8.94 38.23
C THR A 494 -24.89 -10.09 37.23
N ALA A 495 -24.32 -11.25 37.57
CA ALA A 495 -24.12 -12.39 36.65
C ALA A 495 -25.43 -13.16 36.31
N LYS A 496 -26.49 -12.43 36.00
CA LYS A 496 -27.79 -12.89 35.51
C LYS A 496 -28.20 -12.25 34.18
N ASP A 497 -27.52 -11.17 33.76
CA ASP A 497 -27.97 -10.30 32.67
C ASP A 497 -27.13 -10.42 31.38
N THR A 498 -26.13 -11.32 31.37
CA THR A 498 -25.35 -11.65 30.16
C THR A 498 -26.08 -12.72 29.35
N GLY A 499 -26.37 -12.43 28.08
CA GLY A 499 -26.99 -13.38 27.15
C GLY A 499 -26.16 -14.64 26.90
N LYS A 500 -26.81 -15.69 26.35
CA LYS A 500 -26.17 -16.99 26.09
C LYS A 500 -25.29 -17.05 24.82
N GLY A 501 -25.40 -16.05 23.94
CA GLY A 501 -24.62 -15.98 22.71
C GLY A 501 -23.16 -15.65 22.96
N ARG A 502 -22.33 -15.88 21.95
CA ARG A 502 -20.93 -15.45 21.93
C ARG A 502 -20.79 -13.94 21.94
N ASP A 503 -19.63 -13.49 22.40
CA ASP A 503 -19.18 -12.10 22.36
C ASP A 503 -17.67 -11.97 22.09
N ASP A 504 -16.98 -13.05 21.70
CA ASP A 504 -15.53 -13.11 21.64
C ASP A 504 -14.91 -12.39 20.42
N TYR A 505 -15.64 -12.24 19.30
CA TYR A 505 -15.20 -11.39 18.18
C TYR A 505 -15.21 -9.88 18.50
N THR A 506 -15.91 -9.40 19.54
CA THR A 506 -15.89 -7.96 19.91
C THR A 506 -14.47 -7.47 20.15
N VAL A 507 -13.66 -8.29 20.83
CA VAL A 507 -12.23 -8.07 21.09
C VAL A 507 -11.42 -7.84 19.82
N ILE A 508 -11.73 -8.57 18.74
CA ILE A 508 -11.01 -8.44 17.46
C ILE A 508 -11.36 -7.10 16.81
N PHE A 509 -12.63 -6.72 16.76
CA PHE A 509 -13.02 -5.44 16.17
C PHE A 509 -12.64 -4.22 17.04
N ASP A 510 -12.61 -4.34 18.37
CA ASP A 510 -12.04 -3.32 19.25
C ASP A 510 -10.54 -3.15 19.02
N TRP A 511 -9.81 -4.24 18.79
CA TRP A 511 -8.41 -4.18 18.40
C TRP A 511 -8.23 -3.51 17.01
N LEU A 512 -9.03 -3.88 16.00
CA LEU A 512 -9.01 -3.21 14.69
C LEU A 512 -9.35 -1.70 14.80
N ARG A 513 -10.35 -1.31 15.60
CA ARG A 513 -10.65 0.10 15.95
C ARG A 513 -9.44 0.80 16.57
N SER A 514 -8.79 0.18 17.56
CA SER A 514 -7.59 0.72 18.24
C SER A 514 -6.40 0.92 17.30
N LYS A 515 -6.31 0.12 16.23
CA LYS A 515 -5.32 0.23 15.15
C LYS A 515 -5.70 1.26 14.06
N GLY A 516 -6.88 1.88 14.17
CA GLY A 516 -7.33 2.95 13.27
C GLY A 516 -8.18 2.51 12.08
N VAL A 517 -8.63 1.25 12.02
CA VAL A 517 -9.54 0.75 10.97
C VAL A 517 -10.91 1.41 11.11
N LYS A 518 -11.45 1.90 9.99
CA LYS A 518 -12.76 2.60 9.90
C LYS A 518 -13.69 2.02 8.84
N ARG A 519 -13.15 1.31 7.85
CA ARG A 519 -13.88 0.80 6.68
C ARG A 519 -13.44 -0.63 6.34
N ILE A 520 -14.37 -1.47 5.91
CA ILE A 520 -14.10 -2.82 5.38
C ILE A 520 -14.86 -2.97 4.06
N PHE A 521 -14.18 -3.38 2.99
CA PHE A 521 -14.83 -3.71 1.73
C PHE A 521 -15.63 -5.00 1.83
N ASN A 522 -14.97 -6.13 2.10
CA ASN A 522 -15.62 -7.42 2.22
C ASN A 522 -15.47 -8.00 3.64
N LEU A 523 -16.58 -8.31 4.29
CA LEU A 523 -16.62 -8.92 5.62
C LEU A 523 -17.05 -10.38 5.49
N TYR A 524 -16.19 -11.32 5.90
CA TYR A 524 -16.43 -12.76 5.89
C TYR A 524 -16.25 -13.33 7.31
N ILE A 525 -17.34 -13.78 7.93
CA ILE A 525 -17.38 -14.19 9.34
C ILE A 525 -18.12 -15.51 9.47
N ASP A 526 -17.39 -16.58 9.78
CA ASP A 526 -17.98 -17.85 10.17
C ASP A 526 -18.45 -17.79 11.64
N ASP A 527 -19.76 -17.91 11.79
CA ASP A 527 -20.52 -17.91 13.04
C ASP A 527 -21.63 -18.99 12.97
N SER A 528 -21.32 -20.09 12.29
CA SER A 528 -22.28 -21.15 11.92
C SER A 528 -22.48 -22.23 13.00
N GLU A 529 -21.56 -22.34 13.96
CA GLU A 529 -21.68 -23.23 15.12
C GLU A 529 -22.33 -22.54 16.33
N GLU A 530 -23.22 -23.26 17.01
CA GLU A 530 -23.84 -22.79 18.26
C GLU A 530 -22.94 -23.02 19.49
N PRO A 531 -22.97 -22.13 20.51
CA PRO A 531 -23.69 -20.85 20.52
C PRO A 531 -23.10 -19.86 19.53
N SER A 532 -23.93 -19.18 18.74
CA SER A 532 -23.51 -18.12 17.81
C SER A 532 -23.46 -16.73 18.48
N HIS A 533 -22.97 -15.69 17.79
CA HIS A 533 -22.93 -14.32 18.35
C HIS A 533 -24.34 -13.69 18.39
N SER A 534 -24.66 -12.99 19.48
CA SER A 534 -25.95 -12.31 19.63
C SER A 534 -26.06 -11.04 18.77
N ASP A 535 -27.29 -10.63 18.44
CA ASP A 535 -27.59 -9.45 17.61
C ASP A 535 -26.92 -8.17 18.16
N GLU A 536 -27.10 -7.90 19.46
CA GLU A 536 -26.45 -6.78 20.17
C GLU A 536 -24.91 -6.85 20.12
N THR A 537 -24.36 -8.07 20.12
CA THR A 537 -22.92 -8.29 19.97
C THR A 537 -22.43 -8.01 18.56
N ILE A 538 -23.19 -8.36 17.51
CA ILE A 538 -22.84 -8.04 16.12
C ILE A 538 -22.89 -6.52 15.89
N GLU A 539 -23.94 -5.85 16.39
CA GLU A 539 -24.06 -4.39 16.37
C GLU A 539 -22.87 -3.71 17.09
N ARG A 540 -22.52 -4.17 18.30
CA ARG A 540 -21.38 -3.66 19.07
C ARG A 540 -20.03 -3.98 18.43
N ALA A 541 -19.89 -5.16 17.82
CA ALA A 541 -18.67 -5.57 17.14
C ALA A 541 -18.34 -4.63 15.98
N LEU A 542 -19.33 -4.25 15.17
CA LEU A 542 -19.10 -3.40 13.98
C LEU A 542 -19.31 -1.90 14.23
N GLN A 543 -19.69 -1.49 15.44
CA GLN A 543 -19.89 -0.07 15.79
C GLN A 543 -18.66 0.80 15.42
N GLY A 544 -18.88 1.80 14.57
CA GLY A 544 -17.81 2.70 14.10
C GLY A 544 -16.91 2.15 12.99
N ILE A 545 -17.20 0.97 12.44
CA ILE A 545 -16.57 0.42 11.23
C ILE A 545 -17.63 0.27 10.14
N GLU A 546 -17.43 0.95 9.00
CA GLU A 546 -18.36 0.90 7.86
C GLU A 546 -18.05 -0.28 6.93
N VAL A 547 -19.01 -1.19 6.74
CA VAL A 547 -18.94 -2.24 5.70
C VAL A 547 -19.46 -1.68 4.37
N LEU A 548 -18.70 -1.87 3.29
CA LEU A 548 -18.92 -1.17 2.01
C LEU A 548 -19.42 -2.03 0.85
N LYS A 549 -18.86 -3.23 0.64
CA LYS A 549 -19.18 -4.07 -0.53
C LYS A 549 -19.89 -5.35 -0.10
N VAL A 550 -19.20 -6.32 0.51
CA VAL A 550 -19.78 -7.62 0.88
C VAL A 550 -20.02 -7.72 2.39
N TRP A 551 -21.24 -8.09 2.78
CA TRP A 551 -21.55 -8.68 4.09
C TRP A 551 -21.76 -10.18 3.96
N ASP A 552 -20.96 -10.97 4.65
CA ASP A 552 -21.09 -12.42 4.78
C ASP A 552 -20.85 -12.81 6.25
N TRP A 553 -21.92 -12.88 7.03
CA TRP A 553 -21.91 -13.33 8.43
C TRP A 553 -22.75 -14.61 8.50
N GLN A 554 -22.11 -15.75 8.73
CA GLN A 554 -22.66 -17.09 8.46
C GLN A 554 -23.55 -17.62 9.59
N ARG A 555 -24.40 -16.75 10.14
CA ARG A 555 -25.37 -17.09 11.19
C ARG A 555 -26.75 -17.26 10.57
N THR A 556 -27.34 -18.44 10.73
CA THR A 556 -28.67 -18.78 10.19
C THR A 556 -29.74 -17.83 10.73
N ASP A 557 -30.68 -17.43 9.86
CA ASP A 557 -31.87 -16.64 10.19
C ASP A 557 -31.57 -15.30 10.91
N LEU A 558 -30.41 -14.68 10.62
CA LEU A 558 -29.98 -13.36 11.10
C LEU A 558 -31.01 -12.25 10.84
N SER A 559 -31.29 -11.40 11.83
CA SER A 559 -32.21 -10.25 11.68
C SER A 559 -31.70 -9.22 10.67
N SER A 560 -32.56 -8.76 9.76
CA SER A 560 -32.24 -7.66 8.84
C SER A 560 -32.00 -6.33 9.57
N GLU A 561 -32.55 -6.13 10.76
CA GLU A 561 -32.33 -4.91 11.56
C GLU A 561 -30.85 -4.76 11.95
N VAL A 562 -30.20 -5.87 12.35
CA VAL A 562 -28.76 -5.92 12.65
C VAL A 562 -27.94 -5.52 11.43
N ILE A 563 -28.27 -6.05 10.26
CA ILE A 563 -27.56 -5.74 9.00
C ILE A 563 -27.75 -4.25 8.64
N VAL A 564 -28.95 -3.71 8.81
CA VAL A 564 -29.25 -2.28 8.57
C VAL A 564 -28.47 -1.35 9.49
N LYS A 565 -28.32 -1.69 10.78
CA LYS A 565 -27.54 -0.90 11.74
C LYS A 565 -26.03 -1.04 11.57
N ALA A 566 -25.54 -2.27 11.40
CA ALA A 566 -24.12 -2.60 11.38
C ALA A 566 -23.46 -2.36 10.01
N ALA A 567 -24.22 -2.39 8.92
CA ALA A 567 -23.71 -2.24 7.56
C ALA A 567 -24.65 -1.41 6.64
N PRO A 568 -25.06 -0.19 7.02
CA PRO A 568 -25.99 0.64 6.24
C PRO A 568 -25.50 1.02 4.83
N SER A 569 -24.19 0.84 4.57
CA SER A 569 -23.50 1.17 3.32
C SER A 569 -23.21 -0.02 2.40
N VAL A 570 -23.59 -1.24 2.78
CA VAL A 570 -23.26 -2.45 2.02
C VAL A 570 -23.95 -2.51 0.65
N SER A 571 -23.28 -3.15 -0.33
CA SER A 571 -23.78 -3.33 -1.69
C SER A 571 -24.26 -4.77 -1.97
N GLN A 572 -23.59 -5.78 -1.42
CA GLN A 572 -23.96 -7.20 -1.47
C GLN A 572 -24.16 -7.77 -0.07
N VAL A 573 -25.29 -8.45 0.16
CA VAL A 573 -25.55 -9.20 1.41
C VAL A 573 -25.73 -10.69 1.11
N ASN A 574 -24.93 -11.51 1.79
CA ASN A 574 -25.05 -12.97 1.82
C ASN A 574 -25.88 -13.37 3.04
N LEU A 575 -26.92 -14.19 2.83
CA LEU A 575 -27.91 -14.59 3.83
C LEU A 575 -27.99 -16.12 3.95
N TYR A 576 -28.19 -16.60 5.17
CA TYR A 576 -28.24 -18.02 5.50
C TYR A 576 -29.60 -18.37 6.09
N TRP A 577 -30.36 -19.24 5.42
CA TRP A 577 -31.78 -19.47 5.71
C TRP A 577 -32.08 -20.91 6.13
N GLY A 578 -32.68 -21.07 7.31
CA GLY A 578 -33.05 -22.36 7.92
C GLY A 578 -34.42 -22.90 7.49
N GLY A 579 -35.01 -22.40 6.41
CA GLY A 579 -36.34 -22.80 5.93
C GLY A 579 -37.52 -22.04 6.58
N ASN A 580 -37.26 -21.15 7.54
CA ASN A 580 -38.29 -20.38 8.24
C ASN A 580 -38.88 -19.26 7.36
N ASN A 581 -40.13 -19.43 6.90
CA ASN A 581 -40.80 -18.44 6.04
C ASN A 581 -41.06 -17.09 6.73
N ALA A 582 -41.05 -16.99 8.07
CA ALA A 582 -41.20 -15.71 8.76
C ALA A 582 -40.00 -14.78 8.49
N VAL A 583 -38.80 -15.35 8.43
CA VAL A 583 -37.54 -14.64 8.16
C VAL A 583 -37.49 -14.12 6.72
N LEU A 584 -37.92 -14.93 5.75
CA LEU A 584 -38.11 -14.45 4.37
C LEU A 584 -39.14 -13.32 4.26
N ARG A 585 -40.09 -13.18 5.20
CA ARG A 585 -41.02 -12.04 5.20
C ARG A 585 -40.33 -10.78 5.72
N SER A 586 -39.72 -10.82 6.90
CA SER A 586 -39.04 -9.65 7.49
C SER A 586 -37.90 -9.11 6.62
N TRP A 587 -37.05 -9.97 6.03
CA TRP A 587 -35.99 -9.54 5.12
C TRP A 587 -36.51 -8.75 3.90
N SER A 588 -37.70 -9.11 3.40
CA SER A 588 -38.34 -8.46 2.24
C SER A 588 -39.24 -7.26 2.57
N GLU A 589 -39.47 -6.99 3.86
CA GLU A 589 -40.34 -5.91 4.33
C GLU A 589 -39.74 -4.52 4.04
N SER A 590 -40.56 -3.47 4.00
CA SER A 590 -40.10 -2.09 3.76
C SER A 590 -39.05 -1.63 4.77
N GLU A 591 -39.15 -2.10 6.01
CA GLU A 591 -38.19 -1.83 7.10
C GLU A 591 -37.09 -2.90 7.21
N GLY A 592 -37.11 -3.93 6.34
CA GLY A 592 -36.06 -4.93 6.21
C GLY A 592 -34.87 -4.45 5.37
N LEU A 593 -34.34 -5.34 4.52
CA LEU A 593 -33.16 -5.07 3.69
C LEU A 593 -33.36 -3.88 2.73
N ASN A 594 -34.60 -3.48 2.47
CA ASN A 594 -34.93 -2.35 1.61
C ASN A 594 -34.32 -1.02 2.11
N GLN A 595 -34.04 -0.87 3.41
CA GLN A 595 -33.40 0.32 3.99
C GLN A 595 -31.94 0.54 3.51
N LEU A 596 -31.23 -0.51 3.07
CA LEU A 596 -29.80 -0.49 2.71
C LEU A 596 -29.55 0.25 1.38
N LYS A 597 -29.48 1.58 1.38
CA LYS A 597 -29.54 2.43 0.16
C LYS A 597 -28.56 2.09 -0.97
N LYS A 598 -27.45 1.40 -0.70
CA LYS A 598 -26.44 0.97 -1.69
C LYS A 598 -26.56 -0.49 -2.14
N LEU A 599 -27.47 -1.28 -1.55
CA LEU A 599 -27.65 -2.71 -1.83
C LEU A 599 -28.07 -2.96 -3.28
N ASP A 600 -27.22 -3.64 -4.04
CA ASP A 600 -27.38 -4.08 -5.43
C ASP A 600 -27.68 -5.60 -5.54
N THR A 601 -27.16 -6.42 -4.61
CA THR A 601 -27.14 -7.88 -4.72
C THR A 601 -27.54 -8.56 -3.41
N VAL A 602 -28.39 -9.60 -3.50
CA VAL A 602 -28.69 -10.48 -2.37
C VAL A 602 -28.43 -11.93 -2.75
N VAL A 603 -27.48 -12.57 -2.07
CA VAL A 603 -27.18 -14.00 -2.24
C VAL A 603 -27.79 -14.76 -1.07
N LEU A 604 -28.60 -15.76 -1.37
CA LEU A 604 -29.38 -16.53 -0.40
C LEU A 604 -28.95 -18.01 -0.42
N TYR A 605 -28.28 -18.43 0.65
CA TYR A 605 -27.92 -19.82 0.91
C TYR A 605 -29.09 -20.50 1.63
N ALA A 606 -29.77 -21.40 0.91
CA ALA A 606 -30.98 -22.06 1.38
C ALA A 606 -30.68 -23.50 1.81
N THR A 607 -30.78 -23.77 3.11
CA THR A 607 -30.79 -25.13 3.67
C THR A 607 -32.23 -25.65 3.65
N GLN A 608 -32.43 -26.93 3.30
CA GLN A 608 -33.77 -27.52 3.34
C GLN A 608 -34.27 -27.61 4.78
N GLY A 609 -35.44 -27.04 5.05
CA GLY A 609 -36.07 -27.00 6.38
C GLY A 609 -37.11 -28.10 6.58
N LEU A 610 -38.09 -27.82 7.45
CA LEU A 610 -39.24 -28.70 7.73
C LEU A 610 -40.29 -28.71 6.59
N GLU A 611 -40.15 -27.84 5.60
CA GLU A 611 -41.11 -27.68 4.50
C GLU A 611 -40.78 -28.60 3.31
N THR A 612 -41.77 -28.83 2.44
CA THR A 612 -41.50 -29.51 1.16
C THR A 612 -40.77 -28.58 0.19
N ARG A 613 -39.86 -29.12 -0.63
CA ARG A 613 -39.14 -28.35 -1.68
C ARG A 613 -40.08 -27.53 -2.59
N ALA A 614 -41.29 -28.01 -2.83
CA ALA A 614 -42.32 -27.31 -3.60
C ALA A 614 -43.00 -26.14 -2.84
N ARG A 615 -42.95 -26.12 -1.50
CA ARG A 615 -43.35 -24.98 -0.66
C ARG A 615 -42.19 -24.03 -0.41
N GLU A 616 -40.99 -24.55 -0.19
CA GLU A 616 -39.75 -23.75 -0.11
C GLU A 616 -39.57 -22.90 -1.37
N LYS A 617 -39.65 -23.51 -2.57
CA LYS A 617 -39.58 -22.75 -3.82
C LYS A 617 -40.63 -21.63 -3.88
N ARG A 618 -41.89 -21.90 -3.52
CA ARG A 618 -42.95 -20.87 -3.51
C ARG A 618 -42.67 -19.75 -2.49
N ASN A 619 -42.07 -20.06 -1.34
CA ASN A 619 -41.66 -19.06 -0.35
C ASN A 619 -40.53 -18.16 -0.90
N LEU A 620 -39.56 -18.77 -1.60
CA LEU A 620 -38.42 -18.10 -2.25
C LEU A 620 -38.86 -17.23 -3.44
N ASP A 621 -39.67 -17.78 -4.35
CA ASP A 621 -40.24 -17.04 -5.49
C ASP A 621 -41.02 -15.81 -4.98
N ALA A 622 -41.82 -15.98 -3.92
CA ALA A 622 -42.58 -14.89 -3.30
C ALA A 622 -41.68 -13.90 -2.53
N PHE A 623 -40.54 -14.33 -1.97
CA PHE A 623 -39.53 -13.45 -1.37
C PHE A 623 -38.90 -12.54 -2.42
N CYS A 624 -38.40 -13.12 -3.50
CA CYS A 624 -37.83 -12.38 -4.64
C CYS A 624 -38.83 -11.38 -5.22
N ALA A 625 -40.11 -11.78 -5.36
CA ALA A 625 -41.17 -10.90 -5.83
C ALA A 625 -41.41 -9.69 -4.90
N ARG A 626 -41.51 -9.89 -3.57
CA ARG A 626 -41.68 -8.80 -2.60
C ARG A 626 -40.48 -7.86 -2.59
N LEU A 627 -39.26 -8.41 -2.57
CA LEU A 627 -38.03 -7.63 -2.51
C LEU A 627 -37.86 -6.75 -3.77
N LYS A 628 -38.15 -7.29 -4.96
CA LYS A 628 -38.14 -6.52 -6.21
C LYS A 628 -39.29 -5.51 -6.31
N HIS A 629 -40.48 -5.84 -5.83
CA HIS A 629 -41.61 -4.90 -5.81
C HIS A 629 -41.32 -3.67 -4.92
N ASN A 630 -40.70 -3.89 -3.76
CA ASN A 630 -40.31 -2.82 -2.84
C ASN A 630 -39.09 -2.00 -3.33
N ARG A 631 -38.40 -2.46 -4.40
CA ARG A 631 -37.22 -1.82 -5.02
C ARG A 631 -37.23 -1.91 -6.54
N SER A 632 -38.08 -1.08 -7.15
CA SER A 632 -38.34 -1.08 -8.60
C SER A 632 -37.10 -0.97 -9.53
N LEU A 633 -35.96 -0.46 -9.06
CA LEU A 633 -34.77 -0.17 -9.89
C LEU A 633 -33.40 -0.40 -9.21
N LEU A 634 -33.30 -1.09 -8.06
CA LEU A 634 -32.03 -1.13 -7.29
C LEU A 634 -31.38 -2.52 -7.07
N ILE A 635 -32.12 -3.62 -7.19
CA ILE A 635 -31.53 -4.97 -6.98
C ILE A 635 -31.42 -5.68 -8.32
N GLU A 636 -30.19 -5.79 -8.82
CA GLU A 636 -29.89 -6.40 -10.12
C GLU A 636 -30.11 -7.91 -10.07
N SER A 637 -29.60 -8.57 -9.02
CA SER A 637 -29.67 -10.02 -8.86
C SER A 637 -30.15 -10.46 -7.47
N VAL A 638 -30.84 -11.61 -7.45
CA VAL A 638 -31.11 -12.38 -6.23
C VAL A 638 -30.77 -13.84 -6.53
N GLU A 639 -29.68 -14.33 -5.98
CA GLU A 639 -29.17 -15.68 -6.24
C GLU A 639 -29.61 -16.64 -5.14
N CYS A 640 -30.39 -17.68 -5.47
CA CYS A 640 -30.75 -18.73 -4.52
C CYS A 640 -29.83 -19.96 -4.70
N LYS A 641 -28.81 -20.08 -3.83
CA LYS A 641 -27.86 -21.20 -3.83
C LYS A 641 -28.38 -22.31 -2.92
N GLN A 642 -29.00 -23.33 -3.54
CA GLN A 642 -29.45 -24.56 -2.89
C GLN A 642 -28.32 -25.59 -2.81
N SER A 643 -28.23 -26.35 -1.72
CA SER A 643 -27.35 -27.51 -1.61
C SER A 643 -27.77 -28.63 -2.57
N LYS A 644 -27.09 -28.75 -3.71
CA LYS A 644 -27.25 -29.84 -4.70
C LYS A 644 -26.05 -30.79 -4.68
N ASP A 645 -26.28 -32.03 -5.06
CA ASP A 645 -25.32 -33.13 -4.97
C ASP A 645 -24.07 -32.96 -5.85
N SER A 646 -22.98 -32.50 -5.22
CA SER A 646 -21.60 -32.98 -5.37
C SER A 646 -20.92 -33.08 -6.75
N LYS A 647 -21.52 -32.65 -7.87
CA LYS A 647 -20.97 -32.94 -9.22
C LYS A 647 -20.81 -31.79 -10.21
N ASN A 648 -21.39 -30.61 -9.99
CA ASN A 648 -21.05 -29.39 -10.73
C ASN A 648 -20.89 -28.24 -9.74
N GLN A 649 -19.69 -27.65 -9.67
CA GLN A 649 -19.40 -26.47 -8.85
C GLN A 649 -18.75 -25.38 -9.70
N GLU A 650 -19.48 -24.30 -9.92
CA GLU A 650 -18.87 -22.97 -9.91
C GLU A 650 -18.47 -22.62 -8.46
N PRO A 651 -17.60 -21.62 -8.24
CA PRO A 651 -17.05 -21.35 -6.91
C PRO A 651 -18.13 -21.12 -5.84
N LEU A 652 -18.17 -22.03 -4.86
CA LEU A 652 -18.78 -21.76 -3.56
C LEU A 652 -18.06 -20.59 -2.88
N PRO A 653 -18.71 -19.86 -1.94
CA PRO A 653 -17.97 -19.02 -1.01
C PRO A 653 -16.86 -19.87 -0.37
N PRO A 654 -15.67 -19.31 -0.13
CA PRO A 654 -14.46 -20.08 0.14
C PRO A 654 -14.67 -21.00 1.35
N THR A 655 -14.94 -22.27 1.07
CA THR A 655 -15.19 -23.30 2.08
C THR A 655 -13.83 -23.78 2.55
N ILE A 656 -13.19 -22.98 3.41
CA ILE A 656 -11.82 -23.19 3.87
C ILE A 656 -11.78 -24.40 4.79
N LYS A 657 -11.69 -25.58 4.18
CA LYS A 657 -11.34 -26.83 4.86
C LYS A 657 -9.88 -26.70 5.29
N VAL A 658 -9.66 -26.22 6.52
CA VAL A 658 -8.32 -26.01 7.11
C VAL A 658 -7.64 -27.36 7.36
N GLN A 659 -7.13 -27.98 6.30
CA GLN A 659 -6.40 -29.24 6.37
C GLN A 659 -4.98 -28.97 6.87
N ARG A 660 -4.86 -28.93 8.21
CA ARG A 660 -3.62 -28.69 8.95
C ARG A 660 -2.68 -29.91 8.86
N ASP A 661 -1.90 -29.97 7.79
CA ASP A 661 -0.81 -30.95 7.65
C ASP A 661 0.38 -30.52 8.51
N ALA A 662 0.40 -30.98 9.77
CA ALA A 662 1.57 -30.78 10.62
C ALA A 662 2.80 -31.51 10.04
N LEU A 663 3.97 -30.87 10.09
CA LEU A 663 5.25 -31.58 10.01
C LEU A 663 5.24 -32.76 11.01
N PRO A 664 5.84 -33.93 10.68
CA PRO A 664 5.91 -35.09 11.56
C PRO A 664 6.90 -34.86 12.72
N LEU A 665 6.54 -33.95 13.62
CA LEU A 665 7.20 -33.68 14.89
C LEU A 665 7.14 -34.95 15.75
N LYS A 666 8.24 -35.72 15.74
CA LYS A 666 8.40 -36.91 16.58
C LYS A 666 8.54 -36.52 18.05
N LYS A 667 7.40 -36.31 18.71
CA LYS A 667 7.32 -36.45 20.17
C LYS A 667 7.87 -37.82 20.54
N THR A 668 8.81 -37.86 21.47
CA THR A 668 9.48 -39.09 21.88
C THR A 668 9.20 -39.31 23.34
N GLU A 669 8.36 -40.29 23.65
CA GLU A 669 8.10 -40.73 25.02
C GLU A 669 9.35 -41.43 25.55
N LEU A 670 10.21 -40.66 26.21
CA LEU A 670 11.39 -41.14 26.93
C LEU A 670 10.97 -41.70 28.28
N GLY A 671 11.17 -43.00 28.48
CA GLY A 671 10.88 -43.69 29.74
C GLY A 671 11.78 -43.25 30.90
N GLU A 672 11.38 -43.63 32.11
CA GLU A 672 11.96 -43.16 33.38
C GLU A 672 13.48 -43.46 33.50
N GLY A 673 14.30 -42.41 33.43
CA GLY A 673 15.77 -42.53 33.40
C GLY A 673 16.51 -41.20 33.63
N LEU A 674 15.99 -40.39 34.55
CA LEU A 674 16.13 -38.92 34.56
C LEU A 674 17.54 -38.32 34.74
N THR A 675 18.55 -39.06 35.20
CA THR A 675 19.88 -38.50 35.51
C THR A 675 20.91 -38.75 34.41
N ALA A 676 21.21 -40.00 34.07
CA ALA A 676 22.26 -40.35 33.09
C ALA A 676 21.98 -39.79 31.68
N ALA A 677 20.70 -39.67 31.29
CA ALA A 677 20.32 -39.07 30.01
C ALA A 677 20.68 -37.57 29.93
N GLN A 678 20.63 -36.82 31.04
CA GLN A 678 20.87 -35.38 31.02
C GLN A 678 22.34 -35.03 30.74
N GLU A 679 23.28 -35.88 31.15
CA GLU A 679 24.70 -35.71 30.84
C GLU A 679 25.00 -36.11 29.39
N GLN A 680 24.52 -37.28 28.95
CA GLN A 680 24.70 -37.72 27.55
C GLN A 680 24.08 -36.75 26.53
N HIS A 681 22.94 -36.13 26.84
CA HIS A 681 22.30 -35.16 25.94
C HIS A 681 22.98 -33.77 25.91
N LYS A 682 23.74 -33.39 26.94
CA LYS A 682 24.58 -32.17 26.88
C LYS A 682 25.71 -32.35 25.87
N ASP A 683 26.45 -33.45 25.97
CA ASP A 683 27.53 -33.75 25.02
C ASP A 683 27.01 -33.95 23.60
N GLN A 684 25.80 -34.52 23.44
CA GLN A 684 25.16 -34.71 22.14
C GLN A 684 24.88 -33.39 21.39
N HIS A 685 24.81 -32.24 22.07
CA HIS A 685 24.53 -30.96 21.40
C HIS A 685 25.39 -29.78 21.90
N LYS A 686 26.69 -30.01 22.16
CA LYS A 686 27.67 -28.98 22.57
C LYS A 686 27.54 -27.65 21.80
N TRP A 687 27.31 -27.72 20.49
CA TRP A 687 27.10 -26.53 19.63
C TRP A 687 25.90 -25.68 20.10
N LEU A 688 24.74 -26.30 20.33
CA LEU A 688 23.52 -25.60 20.77
C LEU A 688 23.68 -25.05 22.18
N THR A 689 24.28 -25.81 23.11
CA THR A 689 24.56 -25.36 24.47
C THR A 689 25.44 -24.11 24.49
N CYS A 690 26.55 -24.13 23.75
CA CYS A 690 27.44 -22.96 23.62
C CYS A 690 26.71 -21.72 23.07
N MET A 691 25.82 -21.90 22.09
CA MET A 691 25.07 -20.77 21.52
C MET A 691 23.93 -20.30 22.42
N ASP A 692 23.26 -21.18 23.17
CA ASP A 692 22.25 -20.78 24.16
C ASP A 692 22.86 -20.03 25.36
N ASP A 693 24.03 -20.46 25.85
CA ASP A 693 24.76 -19.77 26.92
C ASP A 693 25.19 -18.36 26.47
N PHE A 694 25.77 -18.23 25.26
CA PHE A 694 26.17 -16.93 24.71
C PHE A 694 24.97 -16.05 24.35
N ALA A 695 23.89 -16.63 23.80
CA ALA A 695 22.65 -15.92 23.54
C ALA A 695 21.99 -15.43 24.85
N THR A 696 22.11 -16.18 25.94
CA THR A 696 21.66 -15.77 27.28
C THR A 696 22.53 -14.65 27.85
N PHE A 697 23.85 -14.71 27.64
CA PHE A 697 24.77 -13.62 28.00
C PHE A 697 24.40 -12.31 27.28
N ILE A 698 24.33 -12.27 25.95
CA ILE A 698 24.07 -11.02 25.21
C ILE A 698 22.64 -10.47 25.41
N GLN A 699 21.66 -11.30 25.77
CA GLN A 699 20.33 -10.80 26.14
C GLN A 699 20.40 -9.82 27.31
N ASN A 700 21.28 -10.09 28.28
CA ASN A 700 21.47 -9.34 29.51
C ASN A 700 22.52 -8.22 29.42
N VAL A 701 23.05 -7.94 28.23
CA VAL A 701 24.02 -6.86 27.98
C VAL A 701 23.45 -5.88 26.98
N ASP A 702 23.15 -4.67 27.44
CA ASP A 702 22.64 -3.58 26.61
C ASP A 702 23.70 -2.50 26.38
N LEU A 703 23.67 -1.91 25.18
CA LEU A 703 24.52 -0.80 24.77
C LEU A 703 24.16 0.49 25.53
N ASP A 704 25.12 1.36 25.81
CA ASP A 704 24.85 2.69 26.38
C ASP A 704 24.44 3.69 25.30
N THR A 705 23.17 3.64 24.88
CA THR A 705 22.64 4.54 23.85
C THR A 705 22.60 6.01 24.29
N SER A 706 22.69 6.30 25.60
CA SER A 706 22.67 7.68 26.12
C SER A 706 23.87 8.51 25.66
N ARG A 707 24.99 7.85 25.29
CA ARG A 707 26.23 8.49 24.83
C ARG A 707 26.35 8.58 23.31
N LEU A 708 25.34 8.16 22.55
CA LEU A 708 25.38 8.13 21.08
C LEU A 708 24.91 9.45 20.43
N ASN A 709 24.71 10.53 21.19
CA ASN A 709 24.33 11.86 20.70
C ASN A 709 23.10 11.85 19.75
N GLY A 710 22.12 10.97 20.01
CA GLY A 710 20.91 10.81 19.19
C GLY A 710 21.03 9.81 18.04
N VAL A 711 22.18 9.16 17.84
CA VAL A 711 22.34 8.08 16.86
C VAL A 711 21.78 6.78 17.44
N GLU A 712 20.62 6.33 16.95
CA GLU A 712 20.06 5.01 17.29
C GLU A 712 20.62 3.92 16.36
N PRO A 713 21.26 2.85 16.89
CA PRO A 713 21.72 1.73 16.09
C PRO A 713 20.55 0.98 15.45
N ARG A 714 20.51 0.93 14.11
CA ARG A 714 19.53 0.10 13.39
C ARG A 714 19.77 -1.38 13.69
N PRO A 715 18.79 -2.14 14.23
CA PRO A 715 18.98 -3.57 14.48
C PRO A 715 19.32 -4.38 13.22
N VAL A 716 19.96 -5.53 13.43
CA VAL A 716 20.23 -6.51 12.37
C VAL A 716 18.90 -7.17 11.96
N MET A 717 18.56 -7.06 10.67
CA MET A 717 17.30 -7.57 10.12
C MET A 717 17.52 -8.81 9.25
N VAL A 718 16.82 -9.90 9.55
CA VAL A 718 16.78 -11.13 8.74
C VAL A 718 15.43 -11.21 8.03
N ALA A 719 15.44 -11.32 6.71
CA ALA A 719 14.28 -11.80 5.96
C ALA A 719 14.21 -13.33 6.06
N LEU A 720 13.06 -13.83 6.49
CA LEU A 720 12.73 -15.25 6.46
C LEU A 720 11.75 -15.50 5.32
N ILE A 721 12.18 -16.23 4.29
CA ILE A 721 11.36 -16.57 3.13
C ILE A 721 10.95 -18.06 3.27
N ASP A 722 9.71 -18.35 3.67
CA ASP A 722 9.24 -19.72 3.98
C ASP A 722 7.69 -19.84 4.02
N ASP A 723 7.13 -20.85 4.72
CA ASP A 723 5.67 -21.11 4.80
C ASP A 723 4.84 -20.14 5.65
N GLY A 724 5.46 -19.11 6.21
CA GLY A 724 4.87 -18.15 7.15
C GLY A 724 5.25 -18.44 8.61
N LEU A 725 4.48 -17.88 9.55
CA LEU A 725 4.76 -17.94 10.99
C LEU A 725 3.47 -18.06 11.81
N ASP A 726 3.43 -18.97 12.79
CA ASP A 726 2.36 -19.00 13.80
C ASP A 726 2.56 -17.88 14.85
N ILE A 727 1.54 -17.04 15.02
CA ILE A 727 1.46 -15.98 16.05
C ILE A 727 1.49 -16.50 17.49
N ASN A 728 1.20 -17.79 17.72
CA ASN A 728 1.34 -18.40 19.04
C ASN A 728 2.80 -18.74 19.41
N GLU A 729 3.76 -18.63 18.47
CA GLU A 729 5.18 -18.92 18.73
C GLU A 729 5.84 -17.80 19.56
N GLN A 730 5.75 -17.95 20.88
CA GLN A 730 6.26 -16.99 21.85
C GLN A 730 7.80 -16.85 21.85
N SER A 731 8.56 -17.76 21.23
CA SER A 731 10.00 -17.53 21.03
C SER A 731 10.31 -16.49 19.92
N VAL A 732 9.33 -16.17 19.07
CA VAL A 732 9.52 -15.37 17.83
C VAL A 732 8.67 -14.10 17.77
N VAL A 733 7.42 -14.13 18.26
CA VAL A 733 6.44 -13.03 18.00
C VAL A 733 6.95 -11.63 18.36
N ASP A 734 7.67 -11.49 19.47
CA ASP A 734 8.24 -10.21 19.95
C ASP A 734 9.53 -9.78 19.18
N LYS A 735 9.88 -10.46 18.07
CA LYS A 735 10.99 -10.16 17.16
C LYS A 735 10.54 -9.80 15.74
N VAL A 736 9.26 -9.99 15.42
CA VAL A 736 8.70 -9.70 14.09
C VAL A 736 8.52 -8.19 13.92
N ILE A 737 8.95 -7.64 12.79
CA ILE A 737 8.85 -6.20 12.43
C ILE A 737 7.98 -5.95 11.20
N GLY A 738 7.11 -6.90 10.87
CA GLY A 738 6.26 -6.92 9.69
C GLY A 738 6.59 -8.09 8.75
N GLY A 739 5.93 -8.10 7.60
CA GLY A 739 6.07 -9.14 6.59
C GLY A 739 5.22 -8.87 5.37
N ARG A 740 5.26 -9.79 4.39
CA ARG A 740 4.36 -9.83 3.22
C ARG A 740 4.04 -11.28 2.88
N SER A 741 2.97 -11.51 2.12
CA SER A 741 2.60 -12.84 1.63
C SER A 741 2.27 -12.80 0.15
N PHE A 742 2.79 -13.77 -0.59
CA PHE A 742 2.59 -13.91 -2.03
C PHE A 742 1.66 -15.08 -2.38
N ARG A 743 1.10 -15.76 -1.37
CA ARG A 743 0.09 -16.81 -1.50
C ARG A 743 -1.30 -16.20 -1.60
N ASN A 744 -1.91 -16.32 -2.78
CA ASN A 744 -3.28 -15.89 -3.08
C ASN A 744 -4.12 -17.12 -3.43
N GLN A 745 -5.27 -17.28 -2.77
CA GLN A 745 -6.26 -18.32 -3.08
C GLN A 745 -7.62 -17.65 -3.28
N ASN A 746 -8.17 -17.76 -4.49
CA ASN A 746 -9.47 -17.19 -4.88
C ASN A 746 -9.60 -15.68 -4.57
N ASN A 747 -8.59 -14.88 -4.95
CA ASN A 747 -8.46 -13.44 -4.68
C ASN A 747 -8.36 -13.06 -3.18
N LEU A 748 -8.10 -14.04 -2.30
CA LEU A 748 -7.82 -13.83 -0.87
C LEU A 748 -6.37 -14.23 -0.58
N ASN A 749 -5.58 -13.28 -0.09
CA ASN A 749 -4.21 -13.54 0.35
C ASN A 749 -4.20 -14.26 1.70
N ALA A 750 -3.47 -15.36 1.79
CA ALA A 750 -3.21 -16.02 3.05
C ALA A 750 -2.16 -15.19 3.82
N PRO A 751 -2.37 -14.83 5.11
CA PRO A 751 -1.47 -13.93 5.82
C PRO A 751 -0.12 -14.57 6.11
N TYR A 752 0.94 -13.76 6.29
CA TYR A 752 2.27 -14.25 6.71
C TYR A 752 2.32 -14.61 8.20
N TRP A 753 1.37 -14.11 9.00
CA TRP A 753 1.14 -14.47 10.41
C TRP A 753 0.28 -15.73 10.59
N ALA A 754 0.24 -16.57 9.56
CA ALA A 754 -0.22 -17.95 9.61
C ALA A 754 0.74 -18.84 8.79
N THR A 755 0.69 -20.15 9.00
CA THR A 755 1.65 -21.11 8.43
C THR A 755 0.94 -22.36 7.91
N SER A 756 1.47 -22.94 6.82
CA SER A 756 0.92 -24.16 6.20
C SER A 756 1.29 -25.44 6.94
N GLY A 757 2.54 -25.52 7.43
CA GLY A 757 3.11 -26.74 8.01
C GLY A 757 4.07 -26.49 9.19
N PHE A 758 4.12 -25.26 9.72
CA PHE A 758 5.02 -24.79 10.79
C PHE A 758 6.51 -24.75 10.41
N HIS A 759 6.89 -24.90 9.14
CA HIS A 759 8.30 -24.95 8.73
C HIS A 759 9.02 -23.63 9.01
N GLY A 760 8.48 -22.51 8.52
CA GLY A 760 9.01 -21.18 8.77
C GLY A 760 8.97 -20.81 10.25
N THR A 761 8.00 -21.32 11.00
CA THR A 761 7.92 -21.12 12.47
C THR A 761 9.11 -21.78 13.19
N VAL A 762 9.52 -22.99 12.79
CA VAL A 762 10.73 -23.63 13.30
C VAL A 762 11.99 -22.86 12.88
N MET A 763 12.11 -22.46 11.60
CA MET A 763 13.27 -21.70 11.11
C MET A 763 13.44 -20.37 11.86
N ALA A 764 12.35 -19.62 12.05
CA ALA A 764 12.32 -18.37 12.81
C ALA A 764 12.80 -18.57 14.26
N SER A 765 12.30 -19.62 14.94
CA SER A 765 12.68 -19.96 16.31
C SER A 765 14.18 -20.27 16.43
N LEU A 766 14.75 -21.00 15.47
CA LEU A 766 16.18 -21.32 15.43
C LEU A 766 17.06 -20.09 15.16
N ILE A 767 16.65 -19.19 14.26
CA ILE A 767 17.36 -17.91 14.00
C ILE A 767 17.37 -17.05 15.28
N CYS A 768 16.21 -16.88 15.93
CA CYS A 768 16.10 -16.12 17.18
C CYS A 768 16.81 -16.79 18.38
N ARG A 769 16.98 -18.12 18.36
CA ARG A 769 17.74 -18.86 19.37
C ARG A 769 19.22 -18.56 19.31
N VAL A 770 19.80 -18.37 18.12
CA VAL A 770 21.23 -18.01 17.96
C VAL A 770 21.44 -16.50 18.11
N CYS A 771 20.60 -15.66 17.51
CA CYS A 771 20.67 -14.19 17.65
C CYS A 771 19.39 -13.62 18.30
N PRO A 772 19.28 -13.59 19.63
CA PRO A 772 18.09 -13.11 20.34
C PRO A 772 17.85 -11.59 20.29
N LYS A 773 18.78 -10.80 19.74
CA LYS A 773 18.62 -9.34 19.49
C LYS A 773 18.28 -9.04 18.01
N VAL A 774 18.06 -10.07 17.18
CA VAL A 774 17.65 -9.95 15.76
C VAL A 774 16.22 -9.40 15.61
N GLN A 775 15.92 -8.83 14.45
CA GLN A 775 14.56 -8.55 14.00
C GLN A 775 14.23 -9.38 12.75
N LEU A 776 13.01 -9.93 12.67
CA LEU A 776 12.55 -10.77 11.55
C LEU A 776 11.53 -10.04 10.68
N TYR A 777 11.75 -10.13 9.36
CA TYR A 777 10.79 -9.75 8.34
C TYR A 777 10.29 -11.01 7.63
N VAL A 778 9.01 -11.35 7.80
CA VAL A 778 8.46 -12.66 7.41
C VAL A 778 7.84 -12.58 6.01
N LEU A 779 8.29 -13.44 5.10
CA LEU A 779 7.87 -13.44 3.70
C LEU A 779 7.30 -14.80 3.34
N ARG A 780 5.96 -14.88 3.27
CA ARG A 780 5.24 -16.12 3.03
C ARG A 780 5.13 -16.45 1.54
N LEU A 781 5.61 -17.63 1.20
CA LEU A 781 5.63 -18.17 -0.17
C LEU A 781 4.27 -18.73 -0.60
N ASP A 782 4.09 -18.84 -1.91
CA ASP A 782 2.97 -19.56 -2.52
C ASP A 782 3.30 -21.05 -2.70
N GLU A 783 2.36 -21.90 -2.30
CA GLU A 783 2.60 -23.30 -2.00
C GLU A 783 1.47 -24.20 -2.46
N TYR A 784 1.84 -25.30 -3.11
CA TYR A 784 0.91 -26.32 -3.58
C TYR A 784 1.43 -27.72 -3.26
N LYS A 785 0.52 -28.69 -3.22
CA LYS A 785 0.87 -30.12 -3.08
C LYS A 785 1.00 -30.74 -4.46
N ALA A 786 2.12 -31.40 -4.75
CA ALA A 786 2.23 -32.19 -5.96
C ALA A 786 1.29 -33.40 -5.89
N LYS A 787 0.39 -33.57 -6.88
CA LYS A 787 -0.67 -34.59 -6.88
C LYS A 787 -0.18 -36.03 -6.67
N GLU A 788 1.07 -36.32 -7.06
CA GLU A 788 1.63 -37.67 -7.12
C GLU A 788 2.50 -38.05 -5.93
N GLN A 789 2.93 -37.08 -5.10
CA GLN A 789 3.85 -37.35 -3.96
C GLN A 789 3.46 -36.66 -2.65
N GLY A 790 2.48 -35.76 -2.64
CA GLY A 790 2.10 -34.99 -1.44
C GLY A 790 3.14 -33.98 -0.93
N LYS A 791 4.37 -34.01 -1.47
CA LYS A 791 5.44 -33.05 -1.15
C LYS A 791 4.97 -31.61 -1.39
N ARG A 792 5.29 -30.72 -0.44
CA ARG A 792 5.23 -29.25 -0.55
C ARG A 792 6.07 -28.81 -1.75
N GLN A 793 5.46 -28.06 -2.67
CA GLN A 793 6.13 -27.40 -3.78
C GLN A 793 5.94 -25.89 -3.66
N ILE A 794 6.98 -25.15 -4.05
CA ILE A 794 7.08 -23.68 -3.92
C ILE A 794 7.20 -23.09 -5.33
N THR A 795 6.48 -22.01 -5.61
CA THR A 795 6.59 -21.33 -6.90
C THR A 795 7.81 -20.40 -6.95
N ALA A 796 8.67 -20.56 -7.96
CA ALA A 796 9.82 -19.65 -8.17
C ALA A 796 9.39 -18.17 -8.29
N LYS A 797 8.17 -17.94 -8.81
CA LYS A 797 7.50 -16.63 -8.91
C LYS A 797 7.20 -15.98 -7.54
N SER A 798 6.79 -16.76 -6.53
CA SER A 798 6.57 -16.20 -5.18
C SER A 798 7.89 -15.95 -4.46
N ALA A 799 8.89 -16.82 -4.67
CA ALA A 799 10.24 -16.60 -4.18
C ALA A 799 10.89 -15.33 -4.77
N GLU A 800 10.71 -15.07 -6.08
CA GLU A 800 11.23 -13.87 -6.74
C GLU A 800 10.66 -12.58 -6.12
N LYS A 801 9.34 -12.52 -5.95
CA LYS A 801 8.67 -11.43 -5.25
C LYS A 801 9.13 -11.27 -3.79
N ALA A 802 9.34 -12.38 -3.08
CA ALA A 802 9.85 -12.36 -1.72
C ALA A 802 11.27 -11.79 -1.64
N VAL A 803 12.17 -12.20 -2.54
CA VAL A 803 13.53 -11.64 -2.60
C VAL A 803 13.49 -10.13 -2.90
N ARG A 804 12.63 -9.67 -3.82
CA ARG A 804 12.43 -8.22 -4.05
C ARG A 804 11.91 -7.49 -2.82
N ALA A 805 10.88 -8.02 -2.17
CA ALA A 805 10.36 -7.43 -0.94
C ALA A 805 11.39 -7.37 0.20
N ALA A 806 12.33 -8.32 0.28
CA ALA A 806 13.45 -8.28 1.22
C ALA A 806 14.49 -7.20 0.86
N ILE A 807 14.82 -7.07 -0.43
CA ILE A 807 15.67 -5.99 -0.97
C ILE A 807 15.07 -4.62 -0.64
N ASP A 808 13.79 -4.41 -0.96
CA ASP A 808 13.10 -3.13 -0.79
C ASP A 808 12.96 -2.77 0.70
N ARG A 809 12.83 -3.77 1.58
CA ARG A 809 12.81 -3.59 3.04
C ARG A 809 14.20 -3.28 3.64
N GLY A 810 15.28 -3.49 2.87
CA GLY A 810 16.65 -3.18 3.25
C GLY A 810 17.25 -4.11 4.31
N VAL A 811 16.96 -5.41 4.25
CA VAL A 811 17.48 -6.39 5.24
C VAL A 811 19.00 -6.58 5.16
N ASP A 812 19.58 -7.25 6.16
CA ASP A 812 21.01 -7.59 6.19
C ASP A 812 21.27 -9.01 5.67
N ILE A 813 20.33 -9.93 5.93
CA ILE A 813 20.40 -11.35 5.60
C ILE A 813 19.06 -11.80 5.01
N ILE A 814 19.09 -12.69 4.03
CA ILE A 814 17.94 -13.49 3.57
C ILE A 814 18.22 -14.97 3.88
N SER A 815 17.27 -15.61 4.57
CA SER A 815 17.28 -17.05 4.87
C SER A 815 16.23 -17.78 4.04
N MET A 816 16.69 -18.75 3.24
CA MET A 816 15.88 -19.58 2.33
C MET A 816 16.14 -21.07 2.64
N SER A 817 15.39 -21.60 3.59
CA SER A 817 15.50 -22.97 4.08
C SER A 817 14.69 -23.98 3.23
N TRP A 818 14.71 -23.82 1.91
CA TRP A 818 13.99 -24.63 0.93
C TRP A 818 14.73 -24.69 -0.41
N THR A 819 14.35 -25.62 -1.27
CA THR A 819 14.90 -25.79 -2.63
C THR A 819 13.78 -25.89 -3.68
N ILE A 820 14.10 -25.53 -4.92
CA ILE A 820 13.27 -25.65 -6.12
C ILE A 820 14.13 -26.32 -7.20
N GLU A 821 13.66 -27.43 -7.74
CA GLU A 821 14.25 -28.07 -8.91
C GLU A 821 13.88 -27.31 -10.19
N LYS A 822 14.83 -27.18 -11.11
CA LYS A 822 14.58 -26.54 -12.42
C LYS A 822 13.83 -27.51 -13.34
N THR A 823 12.66 -27.07 -13.82
CA THR A 823 11.87 -27.74 -14.86
C THR A 823 11.76 -26.88 -16.10
N VAL A 824 11.18 -27.41 -17.18
CA VAL A 824 10.87 -26.63 -18.39
C VAL A 824 9.86 -25.52 -18.07
N ASP A 825 8.82 -25.84 -17.29
CA ASP A 825 7.72 -24.92 -16.98
C ASP A 825 8.13 -23.75 -16.08
N ASN A 826 9.07 -23.97 -15.14
CA ASN A 826 9.47 -22.96 -14.16
C ASN A 826 10.73 -22.16 -14.56
N GLU A 827 11.43 -22.53 -15.65
CA GLU A 827 12.70 -21.89 -16.03
C GLU A 827 12.59 -20.36 -16.18
N ALA A 828 11.49 -19.87 -16.76
CA ALA A 828 11.30 -18.44 -16.99
C ALA A 828 11.17 -17.64 -15.68
N ASP A 829 10.63 -18.24 -14.61
CA ASP A 829 10.51 -17.62 -13.29
C ASP A 829 11.76 -17.86 -12.44
N ILE A 830 12.46 -18.99 -12.60
CA ILE A 830 13.80 -19.21 -12.03
C ILE A 830 14.80 -18.17 -12.56
N LYS A 831 14.76 -17.84 -13.86
CA LYS A 831 15.61 -16.77 -14.44
C LYS A 831 15.37 -15.41 -13.77
N LYS A 832 14.12 -15.10 -13.37
CA LYS A 832 13.80 -13.86 -12.63
C LYS A 832 14.25 -13.93 -11.17
N LEU A 833 14.07 -15.09 -10.52
CA LEU A 833 14.55 -15.36 -9.16
C LEU A 833 16.07 -15.20 -9.05
N GLU A 834 16.83 -15.77 -10.00
CA GLU A 834 18.30 -15.58 -10.08
C GLU A 834 18.68 -14.11 -10.24
N LEU A 835 18.00 -13.36 -11.13
CA LEU A 835 18.24 -11.92 -11.30
C LEU A 835 17.94 -11.12 -10.01
N ALA A 836 16.89 -11.46 -9.27
CA ALA A 836 16.56 -10.82 -7.99
C ALA A 836 17.59 -11.17 -6.90
N LEU A 837 18.05 -12.42 -6.83
CA LEU A 837 19.09 -12.85 -5.88
C LEU A 837 20.44 -12.19 -6.18
N ASP A 838 20.82 -12.07 -7.45
CA ASP A 838 22.04 -11.38 -7.86
C ASP A 838 21.94 -9.86 -7.60
N GLU A 839 20.73 -9.27 -7.63
CA GLU A 839 20.48 -7.90 -7.20
C GLU A 839 20.64 -7.74 -5.67
N ALA A 840 20.16 -8.69 -4.87
CA ALA A 840 20.36 -8.71 -3.41
C ALA A 840 21.85 -8.83 -3.05
N ALA A 841 22.59 -9.72 -3.72
CA ALA A 841 24.04 -9.88 -3.54
C ALA A 841 24.80 -8.58 -3.86
N LYS A 842 24.47 -7.91 -4.98
CA LYS A 842 25.05 -6.60 -5.35
C LYS A 842 24.74 -5.48 -4.36
N LYS A 843 23.65 -5.61 -3.59
CA LYS A 843 23.27 -4.68 -2.49
C LYS A 843 23.88 -5.08 -1.13
N ASN A 844 24.85 -6.00 -1.11
CA ASN A 844 25.47 -6.54 0.10
C ASN A 844 24.44 -7.09 1.11
N ILE A 845 23.51 -7.91 0.62
CA ILE A 845 22.61 -8.71 1.45
C ILE A 845 23.16 -10.15 1.45
N LEU A 846 23.38 -10.72 2.64
CA LEU A 846 23.92 -12.07 2.78
C LEU A 846 22.83 -13.11 2.48
N LEU A 847 23.10 -14.03 1.56
CA LEU A 847 22.12 -15.02 1.08
C LEU A 847 22.45 -16.42 1.61
N PHE A 848 21.61 -16.97 2.48
CA PHE A 848 21.76 -18.32 3.03
C PHE A 848 20.68 -19.25 2.46
N CYS A 849 21.13 -20.30 1.78
CA CYS A 849 20.30 -21.24 1.02
C CYS A 849 20.57 -22.67 1.52
N SER A 850 19.52 -23.48 1.72
CA SER A 850 19.71 -24.91 2.05
C SER A 850 20.21 -25.72 0.85
N ALA A 851 21.14 -26.65 1.10
CA ALA A 851 21.45 -27.73 0.18
C ALA A 851 20.29 -28.73 0.05
N ASN A 852 20.29 -29.52 -1.03
CA ASN A 852 19.23 -30.48 -1.32
C ASN A 852 19.43 -31.84 -0.59
N ASP A 853 18.55 -32.15 0.37
CA ASP A 853 18.58 -33.39 1.17
C ASP A 853 18.08 -34.64 0.40
N GLN A 854 18.21 -34.69 -0.93
CA GLN A 854 17.85 -35.86 -1.76
C GLN A 854 19.08 -36.63 -2.30
N ALA A 855 20.30 -36.23 -1.93
CA ALA A 855 21.58 -36.92 -2.21
C ALA A 855 21.82 -37.32 -3.67
N THR A 856 21.59 -36.39 -4.60
CA THR A 856 21.97 -36.51 -6.02
C THR A 856 23.44 -36.16 -6.25
N ASP A 857 24.02 -36.62 -7.37
CA ASP A 857 25.43 -36.43 -7.69
C ASP A 857 25.79 -35.02 -8.17
N ALA A 858 24.80 -34.21 -8.57
CA ALA A 858 24.93 -32.78 -8.77
C ALA A 858 23.70 -32.05 -8.20
N ASP A 859 23.90 -31.28 -7.12
CA ASP A 859 22.85 -30.43 -6.54
C ASP A 859 22.79 -29.07 -7.27
N GLY A 860 22.10 -29.07 -8.41
CA GLY A 860 21.76 -27.88 -9.18
C GLY A 860 20.49 -27.16 -8.73
N SER A 861 19.98 -27.42 -7.51
CA SER A 861 18.71 -26.84 -7.06
C SER A 861 18.84 -25.35 -6.71
N HIS A 862 17.80 -24.58 -7.04
CA HIS A 862 17.70 -23.16 -6.73
C HIS A 862 17.08 -22.97 -5.34
N PRO A 863 17.46 -21.94 -4.55
CA PRO A 863 18.30 -20.80 -4.90
C PRO A 863 19.81 -21.05 -4.67
N ALA A 864 20.20 -22.27 -4.31
CA ALA A 864 21.56 -22.59 -3.85
C ALA A 864 22.58 -22.90 -4.98
N ALA A 865 22.14 -23.03 -6.23
CA ALA A 865 22.97 -23.41 -7.37
C ALA A 865 24.08 -22.40 -7.76
N ASN A 866 24.03 -21.16 -7.28
CA ASN A 866 24.91 -20.06 -7.66
C ASN A 866 25.93 -19.74 -6.54
N PRO A 867 27.25 -19.74 -6.79
CA PRO A 867 28.29 -19.59 -5.77
C PRO A 867 28.41 -18.19 -5.16
N THR A 868 27.64 -17.19 -5.62
CA THR A 868 27.54 -15.86 -5.00
C THR A 868 26.79 -15.85 -3.66
N ARG A 869 26.41 -17.03 -3.16
CA ARG A 869 25.51 -17.28 -2.02
C ARG A 869 26.19 -18.25 -1.06
N PHE A 870 25.57 -18.53 0.08
CA PHE A 870 25.99 -19.61 0.97
C PHE A 870 25.03 -20.79 0.82
N LYS A 871 25.51 -21.88 0.23
CA LYS A 871 24.84 -23.18 0.29
C LYS A 871 25.25 -23.87 1.60
N ILE A 872 24.27 -24.10 2.48
CA ILE A 872 24.47 -24.69 3.80
C ILE A 872 23.94 -26.13 3.83
N GLY A 873 24.77 -27.06 4.31
CA GLY A 873 24.42 -28.45 4.50
C GLY A 873 24.20 -28.86 5.96
N ALA A 874 23.47 -29.95 6.19
CA ALA A 874 23.31 -30.54 7.51
C ALA A 874 24.55 -31.30 7.99
N ALA A 875 24.86 -31.13 9.28
CA ALA A 875 25.81 -31.93 10.06
C ALA A 875 25.09 -32.72 11.16
N THR A 876 25.70 -33.79 11.63
CA THR A 876 25.29 -34.48 12.85
C THR A 876 25.63 -33.65 14.11
N ALA A 877 25.11 -34.11 15.25
CA ALA A 877 25.56 -33.75 16.59
C ALA A 877 27.09 -33.59 16.75
N TRP A 878 27.89 -34.41 16.04
CA TRP A 878 29.33 -34.54 16.21
C TRP A 878 30.14 -33.83 15.11
N GLY A 879 29.52 -32.93 14.34
CA GLY A 879 30.18 -32.13 13.31
C GLY A 879 30.49 -32.86 11.99
N THR A 880 30.26 -34.16 11.91
CA THR A 880 30.32 -34.92 10.65
C THR A 880 29.15 -34.55 9.74
N ALA A 881 29.35 -34.54 8.41
CA ALA A 881 28.27 -34.28 7.46
C ALA A 881 27.12 -35.30 7.62
N TRP A 882 25.88 -34.84 7.47
CA TRP A 882 24.71 -35.73 7.49
C TRP A 882 24.69 -36.62 6.25
N ARG A 883 24.14 -37.83 6.35
CA ARG A 883 24.16 -38.84 5.27
C ARG A 883 23.53 -38.40 3.93
N TRP A 884 22.72 -37.35 3.92
CA TRP A 884 22.09 -36.78 2.72
C TRP A 884 22.84 -35.54 2.18
N THR A 885 23.91 -35.12 2.85
CA THR A 885 24.67 -33.89 2.60
C THR A 885 26.12 -34.24 2.22
N ARG A 886 26.59 -33.76 1.06
CA ARG A 886 27.99 -33.88 0.64
C ARG A 886 28.76 -32.62 1.01
N ALA A 887 29.72 -32.72 1.94
CA ALA A 887 30.51 -31.59 2.45
C ALA A 887 31.27 -30.82 1.34
N SER A 888 31.75 -31.54 0.32
CA SER A 888 32.41 -30.97 -0.86
C SER A 888 31.50 -30.13 -1.75
N HIS A 889 30.18 -30.30 -1.67
CA HIS A 889 29.19 -29.62 -2.51
C HIS A 889 28.51 -28.43 -1.82
N VAL A 890 28.99 -28.01 -0.64
CA VAL A 890 28.43 -26.91 0.16
C VAL A 890 29.54 -25.97 0.65
N ASP A 891 29.20 -24.72 1.00
CA ASP A 891 30.15 -23.77 1.57
C ASP A 891 30.51 -24.18 3.02
N PHE A 892 29.50 -24.51 3.81
CA PHE A 892 29.61 -24.88 5.23
C PHE A 892 28.57 -25.92 5.64
N ILE A 893 28.83 -26.62 6.75
CA ILE A 893 27.86 -27.50 7.41
C ILE A 893 27.58 -27.07 8.86
N PHE A 894 26.31 -27.14 9.26
CA PHE A 894 25.80 -26.72 10.56
C PHE A 894 24.90 -27.83 11.15
N PRO A 895 24.66 -27.87 12.49
CA PRO A 895 23.82 -28.91 13.09
C PRO A 895 22.45 -29.03 12.40
N GLY A 896 22.14 -30.21 11.90
CA GLY A 896 20.95 -30.48 11.09
C GLY A 896 20.42 -31.92 11.19
N ASP A 897 21.01 -32.79 12.02
CA ASP A 897 20.39 -34.06 12.42
C ASP A 897 19.91 -33.99 13.88
N ARG A 898 18.62 -34.28 14.10
CA ARG A 898 17.99 -34.39 15.42
C ARG A 898 18.28 -33.17 16.33
N VAL A 899 18.23 -31.99 15.74
CA VAL A 899 18.32 -30.73 16.48
C VAL A 899 17.08 -30.58 17.36
N ILE A 900 17.29 -30.41 18.66
CA ILE A 900 16.24 -30.01 19.60
C ILE A 900 15.84 -28.58 19.23
N LYS A 901 14.58 -28.33 18.85
CA LYS A 901 14.03 -26.99 18.57
C LYS A 901 14.05 -26.12 19.82
N ASP A 902 13.49 -26.65 20.90
CA ASP A 902 13.19 -25.90 22.12
C ASP A 902 14.45 -25.63 22.97
N ARG A 903 14.47 -24.49 23.67
CA ARG A 903 15.54 -24.16 24.63
C ARG A 903 15.40 -24.96 25.93
N PRO A 904 16.52 -25.38 26.56
CA PRO A 904 16.49 -25.95 27.90
C PRO A 904 15.71 -25.07 28.88
N GLY A 905 14.85 -25.69 29.71
CA GLY A 905 14.04 -24.99 30.71
C GLY A 905 12.70 -24.42 30.22
N ASN A 906 12.53 -24.18 28.91
CA ASN A 906 11.23 -23.70 28.37
C ASN A 906 10.17 -24.81 28.32
N VAL A 907 10.59 -26.07 28.12
CA VAL A 907 9.74 -27.25 27.96
C VAL A 907 10.41 -28.41 28.73
N PRO A 908 9.65 -29.29 29.42
CA PRO A 908 10.20 -30.52 30.00
C PRO A 908 10.83 -31.39 28.90
N PHE A 909 12.00 -31.99 29.18
CA PHE A 909 12.84 -32.62 28.15
C PHE A 909 12.11 -33.68 27.31
N GLU A 910 11.28 -34.51 27.95
CA GLU A 910 10.41 -35.53 27.33
C GLU A 910 9.40 -34.98 26.29
N LYS A 911 9.19 -33.66 26.26
CA LYS A 911 8.22 -32.98 25.38
C LYS A 911 8.88 -32.06 24.36
N CYS A 912 10.23 -32.01 24.32
CA CYS A 912 10.99 -31.26 23.34
C CYS A 912 10.81 -31.80 21.91
N SER A 913 10.78 -30.90 20.93
CA SER A 913 10.62 -31.23 19.52
C SER A 913 11.97 -31.44 18.83
N LEU A 914 12.17 -32.60 18.20
CA LEU A 914 13.34 -32.90 17.36
C LEU A 914 13.05 -32.61 15.88
N VAL A 915 13.99 -31.94 15.20
CA VAL A 915 13.93 -31.64 13.76
C VAL A 915 15.24 -31.99 13.04
N SER A 916 15.16 -32.35 11.76
CA SER A 916 16.32 -32.63 10.88
C SER A 916 16.14 -32.00 9.51
N GLY A 917 17.24 -31.66 8.84
CA GLY A 917 17.32 -31.17 7.46
C GLY A 917 18.39 -30.09 7.27
N SER A 918 18.84 -29.89 6.03
CA SER A 918 19.70 -28.75 5.65
C SER A 918 18.95 -27.41 5.81
N SER A 919 17.62 -27.42 5.85
CA SER A 919 16.77 -26.29 6.27
C SER A 919 17.10 -25.80 7.69
N VAL A 920 17.18 -26.72 8.66
CA VAL A 920 17.54 -26.47 10.07
C VAL A 920 18.95 -25.88 10.17
N ALA A 921 19.90 -26.48 9.43
CA ALA A 921 21.27 -26.02 9.37
C ALA A 921 21.39 -24.59 8.80
N THR A 922 20.60 -24.27 7.77
CA THR A 922 20.51 -22.93 7.15
C THR A 922 19.98 -21.88 8.13
N ALA A 923 18.96 -22.21 8.93
CA ALA A 923 18.43 -21.32 9.95
C ALA A 923 19.46 -21.02 11.07
N LEU A 924 20.23 -22.03 11.50
CA LEU A 924 21.32 -21.83 12.46
C LEU A 924 22.48 -21.01 11.87
N ALA A 925 22.82 -21.22 10.60
CA ALA A 925 23.85 -20.43 9.89
C ALA A 925 23.44 -18.95 9.73
N ALA A 926 22.21 -18.68 9.32
CA ALA A 926 21.66 -17.32 9.22
C ALA A 926 21.58 -16.65 10.61
N GLY A 927 21.21 -17.41 11.65
CA GLY A 927 21.25 -16.96 13.04
C GLY A 927 22.66 -16.61 13.52
N LEU A 928 23.68 -17.41 13.16
CA LEU A 928 25.07 -17.12 13.49
C LEU A 928 25.59 -15.89 12.73
N ALA A 929 25.28 -15.74 11.44
CA ALA A 929 25.63 -14.55 10.67
C ALA A 929 24.99 -13.27 11.26
N ALA A 930 23.73 -13.34 11.66
CA ALA A 930 23.05 -12.24 12.34
C ALA A 930 23.70 -11.90 13.69
N LEU A 931 24.22 -12.90 14.41
CA LEU A 931 24.96 -12.72 15.65
C LEU A 931 26.34 -12.10 15.42
N VAL A 932 27.07 -12.51 14.38
CA VAL A 932 28.36 -11.91 13.99
C VAL A 932 28.17 -10.43 13.64
N LEU A 933 27.19 -10.11 12.78
CA LEU A 933 26.82 -8.73 12.47
C LEU A 933 26.47 -7.93 13.73
N TYR A 934 25.66 -8.50 14.63
CA TYR A 934 25.28 -7.85 15.89
C TYR A 934 26.49 -7.55 16.79
N CYS A 935 27.40 -8.51 16.98
CA CYS A 935 28.58 -8.32 17.84
C CYS A 935 29.52 -7.24 17.28
N VAL A 936 29.75 -7.23 15.96
CA VAL A 936 30.58 -6.22 15.29
C VAL A 936 29.92 -4.84 15.36
N GLN A 937 28.62 -4.73 15.06
CA GLN A 937 27.85 -3.49 15.17
C GLN A 937 27.86 -2.92 16.59
N PHE A 938 27.53 -3.76 17.59
CA PHE A 938 27.52 -3.41 19.01
C PHE A 938 28.87 -2.84 19.44
N SER A 939 29.96 -3.47 18.98
CA SER A 939 31.33 -3.07 19.34
C SER A 939 31.73 -1.73 18.72
N ALA A 940 31.36 -1.49 17.46
CA ALA A 940 31.58 -0.21 16.79
C ALA A 940 30.86 0.93 17.53
N TYR A 941 29.59 0.75 17.89
CA TYR A 941 28.85 1.75 18.67
C TYR A 941 29.33 1.86 20.12
N HIS A 942 29.82 0.79 20.75
CA HIS A 942 30.40 0.86 22.10
C HIS A 942 31.68 1.71 22.10
N ARG A 943 32.58 1.51 21.13
CA ARG A 943 33.79 2.32 21.01
C ARG A 943 33.50 3.76 20.56
N TYR A 944 32.43 4.00 19.80
CA TYR A 944 31.91 5.35 19.55
C TYR A 944 31.41 6.03 20.85
N ALA A 945 30.57 5.35 21.64
CA ALA A 945 30.03 5.82 22.93
C ALA A 945 31.10 6.14 23.99
N MET A 946 32.30 5.56 23.85
CA MET A 946 33.45 5.79 24.73
C MET A 946 34.49 6.77 24.15
N ASN A 947 34.18 7.46 23.03
CA ASN A 947 35.08 8.35 22.29
C ASN A 947 36.40 7.70 21.83
N GLN A 948 36.43 6.36 21.70
CA GLN A 948 37.62 5.59 21.29
C GLN A 948 37.69 5.40 19.76
N HIS A 949 37.40 6.46 19.01
CA HIS A 949 37.37 6.43 17.56
C HIS A 949 38.74 6.00 16.97
N GLY A 950 38.72 5.10 15.98
CA GLY A 950 39.92 4.59 15.32
C GLY A 950 40.72 3.54 16.09
N LYS A 951 40.23 3.01 17.23
CA LYS A 951 40.89 1.92 17.98
C LYS A 951 40.01 0.67 18.10
N GLY A 952 40.24 -0.30 17.22
CA GLY A 952 39.52 -1.57 17.15
C GLY A 952 38.38 -1.54 16.14
N VAL A 953 37.34 -2.33 16.39
CA VAL A 953 36.17 -2.53 15.52
C VAL A 953 35.49 -1.21 15.12
N THR A 954 35.25 -1.02 13.83
CA THR A 954 34.62 0.18 13.25
C THR A 954 33.24 -0.11 12.62
N LEU A 955 32.52 0.95 12.23
CA LEU A 955 31.28 0.79 11.45
C LEU A 955 31.57 0.33 10.01
N ASP A 956 32.76 0.67 9.48
CA ASP A 956 33.22 0.18 8.17
C ASP A 956 33.51 -1.33 8.21
N ASP A 957 33.98 -1.86 9.34
CA ASP A 957 34.06 -3.32 9.55
C ASP A 957 32.68 -3.96 9.52
N PHE A 958 31.67 -3.37 10.17
CA PHE A 958 30.28 -3.86 10.12
C PHE A 958 29.73 -3.86 8.68
N LEU A 959 29.95 -2.78 7.91
CA LEU A 959 29.56 -2.71 6.51
C LEU A 959 30.33 -3.74 5.65
N ALA A 960 31.61 -3.95 5.92
CA ALA A 960 32.42 -4.96 5.24
C ALA A 960 31.95 -6.38 5.57
N MET A 961 31.54 -6.68 6.81
CA MET A 961 31.00 -8.00 7.20
C MET A 961 29.68 -8.36 6.48
N LYS A 962 29.03 -7.41 5.80
CA LYS A 962 27.85 -7.68 4.95
C LYS A 962 28.20 -8.22 3.56
N THR A 963 29.47 -8.31 3.17
CA THR A 963 29.86 -9.03 1.93
C THR A 963 30.03 -10.53 2.22
N ARG A 964 29.72 -11.37 1.22
CA ARG A 964 29.86 -12.84 1.32
C ARG A 964 31.24 -13.24 1.83
N ASP A 965 32.29 -12.74 1.19
CA ASP A 965 33.65 -13.23 1.45
C ASP A 965 34.17 -12.80 2.82
N ARG A 966 33.72 -11.65 3.35
CA ARG A 966 34.07 -11.20 4.71
C ARG A 966 33.29 -11.95 5.79
N MET A 967 32.03 -12.33 5.53
CA MET A 967 31.29 -13.25 6.41
C MET A 967 31.90 -14.67 6.37
N ALA A 968 32.40 -15.12 5.21
CA ALA A 968 33.15 -16.38 5.10
C ALA A 968 34.48 -16.34 5.88
N GLU A 969 35.26 -15.25 5.77
CA GLU A 969 36.44 -15.00 6.62
C GLU A 969 36.09 -15.12 8.12
N ALA A 970 34.98 -14.50 8.55
CA ALA A 970 34.53 -14.54 9.95
C ALA A 970 34.11 -15.96 10.39
N PHE A 971 33.44 -16.73 9.55
CA PHE A 971 33.09 -18.13 9.84
C PHE A 971 34.36 -19.00 9.98
N HIS A 972 35.35 -18.84 9.11
CA HIS A 972 36.65 -19.53 9.26
C HIS A 972 37.51 -18.99 10.42
N ALA A 973 37.29 -17.74 10.88
CA ALA A 973 37.91 -17.18 12.08
C ALA A 973 37.37 -17.84 13.37
N ILE A 974 36.09 -18.23 13.42
CA ILE A 974 35.47 -18.90 14.57
C ILE A 974 36.22 -20.18 14.94
N TYR A 975 36.35 -21.11 13.98
CA TYR A 975 37.25 -22.29 13.86
C TYR A 975 36.56 -23.39 13.04
N THR A 976 37.32 -24.13 12.23
CA THR A 976 36.79 -25.27 11.44
C THR A 976 37.80 -26.43 11.39
N THR A 977 37.30 -27.66 11.44
CA THR A 977 38.11 -28.89 11.55
C THR A 977 38.53 -29.47 10.20
N LYS A 978 39.73 -30.07 10.14
CA LYS A 978 40.18 -30.82 8.95
C LYS A 978 39.28 -32.00 8.62
N ASP A 979 38.78 -32.68 9.65
CA ASP A 979 37.92 -33.87 9.53
C ASP A 979 36.54 -33.56 8.92
N SER A 980 36.18 -32.27 8.83
CA SER A 980 34.98 -31.78 8.14
C SER A 980 35.28 -31.06 6.82
N ASP A 981 36.47 -31.22 6.23
CA ASP A 981 36.95 -30.45 5.06
C ASP A 981 36.90 -28.92 5.30
N HIS A 982 37.19 -28.50 6.54
CA HIS A 982 37.06 -27.13 7.01
C HIS A 982 35.63 -26.52 6.86
N LYS A 983 34.59 -27.36 6.73
CA LYS A 983 33.19 -26.94 6.54
C LYS A 983 32.39 -26.76 7.84
N TYR A 984 32.70 -27.49 8.91
CA TYR A 984 31.93 -27.40 10.17
C TYR A 984 32.43 -26.27 11.07
N ILE A 985 31.50 -25.44 11.58
CA ILE A 985 31.81 -24.26 12.41
C ILE A 985 31.78 -24.61 13.91
N GLU A 986 32.96 -24.69 14.53
CA GLU A 986 33.11 -24.95 15.97
C GLU A 986 32.98 -23.66 16.81
N VAL A 987 31.75 -23.36 17.22
CA VAL A 987 31.42 -22.14 17.98
C VAL A 987 32.12 -22.00 19.33
N TRP A 988 32.45 -23.10 20.02
CA TRP A 988 32.99 -23.08 21.39
C TRP A 988 34.29 -22.27 21.53
N ASN A 989 35.20 -22.39 20.57
CA ASN A 989 36.50 -21.71 20.59
C ASN A 989 36.40 -20.16 20.57
N THR A 990 35.25 -19.62 20.14
CA THR A 990 34.98 -18.18 20.10
C THR A 990 34.03 -17.72 21.19
N PHE A 991 32.96 -18.47 21.48
CA PHE A 991 31.84 -18.01 22.31
C PHE A 991 31.75 -18.63 23.72
N GLU A 992 32.37 -19.79 23.99
CA GLU A 992 32.16 -20.53 25.26
C GLU A 992 32.71 -19.79 26.51
N THR A 993 33.80 -19.03 26.35
CA THR A 993 34.42 -18.35 27.49
C THR A 993 33.67 -17.09 27.93
N ALA A 994 33.01 -16.39 27.00
CA ALA A 994 32.41 -15.08 27.24
C ALA A 994 31.33 -15.05 28.35
N PRO A 995 30.40 -16.02 28.46
CA PRO A 995 29.44 -16.07 29.58
C PRO A 995 30.14 -16.26 30.94
N ARG A 996 31.13 -17.17 31.00
CA ARG A 996 31.91 -17.46 32.22
C ARG A 996 32.79 -16.28 32.64
N GLU A 997 33.47 -15.67 31.68
CA GLU A 997 34.22 -14.43 31.87
C GLU A 997 33.31 -13.27 32.29
N GLY A 998 32.04 -13.28 31.90
CA GLY A 998 31.07 -12.26 32.26
C GLY A 998 30.41 -12.45 33.63
N GLU A 999 30.57 -13.60 34.28
CA GLU A 999 29.95 -13.87 35.57
C GLU A 999 30.49 -12.94 36.67
N GLY A 1000 29.62 -12.47 37.57
CA GLY A 1000 29.96 -11.49 38.62
C GLY A 1000 30.33 -10.07 38.16
N LYS A 1001 30.68 -9.84 36.89
CA LYS A 1001 31.17 -8.55 36.38
C LYS A 1001 30.06 -7.49 36.18
N ASP A 1002 30.47 -6.22 36.19
CA ASP A 1002 29.63 -5.07 35.87
C ASP A 1002 29.25 -4.99 34.38
N LYS A 1003 28.47 -3.96 34.00
CA LYS A 1003 27.96 -3.79 32.63
C LYS A 1003 29.02 -3.40 31.60
N ASP A 1004 30.03 -2.62 31.97
CA ASP A 1004 31.05 -2.12 31.06
C ASP A 1004 32.13 -3.18 30.78
N ALA A 1005 32.52 -3.93 31.80
CA ALA A 1005 33.35 -5.12 31.61
C ALA A 1005 32.65 -6.19 30.74
N LYS A 1006 31.32 -6.35 30.86
CA LYS A 1006 30.53 -7.22 29.98
C LYS A 1006 30.44 -6.72 28.53
N ARG A 1007 30.35 -5.40 28.32
CA ARG A 1007 30.40 -4.79 26.98
C ARG A 1007 31.74 -5.06 26.29
N GLU A 1008 32.86 -4.91 27.01
CA GLU A 1008 34.20 -5.17 26.43
C GLU A 1008 34.49 -6.66 26.16
N ILE A 1009 33.82 -7.60 26.82
CA ILE A 1009 33.84 -9.03 26.43
C ILE A 1009 33.21 -9.21 25.03
N ILE A 1010 32.09 -8.55 24.73
CA ILE A 1010 31.50 -8.57 23.37
C ILE A 1010 32.46 -7.94 22.36
N VAL A 1011 33.15 -6.86 22.72
CA VAL A 1011 34.19 -6.26 21.87
C VAL A 1011 35.36 -7.23 21.64
N THR A 1012 35.75 -8.01 22.63
CA THR A 1012 36.80 -9.04 22.49
C THR A 1012 36.37 -10.15 21.51
N VAL A 1013 35.11 -10.59 21.57
CA VAL A 1013 34.53 -11.53 20.59
C VAL A 1013 34.50 -10.90 19.18
N ALA A 1014 34.07 -9.65 19.04
CA ALA A 1014 34.04 -8.98 17.74
C ALA A 1014 35.43 -8.80 17.11
N ASN A 1015 36.47 -8.51 17.91
CA ASN A 1015 37.85 -8.45 17.42
C ASN A 1015 38.33 -9.82 16.89
N LYS A 1016 37.95 -10.94 17.52
CA LYS A 1016 38.22 -12.29 16.97
C LYS A 1016 37.53 -12.48 15.61
N LEU A 1017 36.28 -12.04 15.48
CA LEU A 1017 35.46 -12.24 14.27
C LEU A 1017 35.96 -11.45 13.06
N ILE A 1018 36.47 -10.22 13.23
CA ILE A 1018 37.02 -9.42 12.11
C ILE A 1018 38.47 -9.78 11.74
N SER A 1019 39.13 -10.65 12.50
CA SER A 1019 40.55 -10.98 12.34
C SER A 1019 40.79 -11.87 11.11
N ARG A 1020 41.44 -11.31 10.08
CA ARG A 1020 41.76 -12.01 8.83
C ARG A 1020 42.67 -13.22 9.05
N ARG A 1021 42.11 -14.44 8.99
CA ARG A 1021 42.88 -15.64 8.66
C ARG A 1021 43.04 -15.71 7.14
N LYS A 1022 44.28 -15.78 6.64
CA LYS A 1022 44.51 -16.04 5.21
C LYS A 1022 44.00 -17.44 4.87
N LEU A 1023 42.98 -17.52 4.03
CA LEU A 1023 42.51 -18.76 3.45
C LEU A 1023 43.54 -19.26 2.42
N VAL A 1024 44.25 -20.34 2.76
CA VAL A 1024 45.10 -21.07 1.83
C VAL A 1024 44.27 -22.18 1.21
N PHE A 1025 43.49 -21.82 0.19
CA PHE A 1025 42.93 -22.81 -0.73
C PHE A 1025 44.06 -23.34 -1.60
N SER A 1026 44.40 -24.62 -1.45
CA SER A 1026 45.13 -25.35 -2.50
C SER A 1026 44.16 -25.62 -3.65
N SER A 1027 44.53 -25.17 -4.85
CA SER A 1027 43.85 -25.42 -6.13
C SER A 1027 43.80 -26.89 -6.50
#